data_AF-A0A8C3GD95-F1
#
_entry.id   AF-A0A8C3GD95-F1
#
_cell.length_a   1.000
_cell.length_b   1.000
_cell.length_c   1.000
_cell.angle_alpha   90.00
_cell.angle_beta   90.00
_cell.angle_gamma   90.00
#
_symmetry.space_group_name_H-M   'P 1'
#
loop_
_entity.id
_entity.type
_entity.pdbx_description
1 polymer ?
#
loop_
_entity_poly.entity_id
_entity_poly.type
_entity_poly.pdbx_seq_one_letter_code
_entity_poly.pdbx_strand_id
1 'polypeptide(L)'
;MQPSLWIAAWLLLLQACPPGRSQQAASPRTDIRDCSVDPPYLPPTATNTTARLAALRDAMRAHSVHAYIVPSTDAHMSEYIAERDSRLGWLTGFTGSAGTVVVTLDRAALWTDSRYWTQAERQLDCNWELQRTTWIKSIGQWILEWVPAGGNVSLDPFLFSIDTWNSYSQALQGSGRALVPLETNLVDQVWGDQRPPPASSEIYSLPAEFTGSSWQEKVSGIRQQMEEHTRSPTALLLSGLEETAWLFNLRGDDIPYNPVFYSYTLLTSTNISLFVDEGRLTAEARQSLRAGCPGPLCVELHNYSQARAHLQRYAQGNVTVWLGTEYTTYGLYGVIPQEKLLEDSYSPVMLAKAVKNSKEQELLRAAHVRDAVAVIQYLLWLEQTVPQGQVDEFLGARHIDALRWTQQHSRGPSFESISASGLNAALAHYSPSNTTRRKLSVDEMYLADTGGQYLDGTTDITRTVHWGTPTPLQKEAYTRVLMGNIDLSRLVFPPNTAGRNVEAFARRALWDVGLNYGHGTGHGIGNFLSVHEWPVGFQSNNVPLAAGMFTSIEPGYYRDGEFGIRIEDIALVVEAQTKHPTGEEPFLTFEVVSLVPYDRNLIDVSLLSQEQIKYLNAYYETIRARVGPELQRQQLEEEYRWPAPPPPPPPGWARWPSARSSPCCWRGCRPDPDSSPAEAASPHHRSLPRFAFFFIIIIILAIKQCQHRRGGEAPVCPSHLGPAAPLQRGDDLRAQGTSQPNIPRRRMKGNGEGARQMGRGPSSSAWWGHRAHQQHQWQAPGREAGTLPGALGRADASRRSSFLLAQRASPELRRCEHHSCDCWLPVCFPASVPAPRYVPRQALGPAPRSAPGGAPAPCCAASPPTPATRSRATGSSPSSAPAASRTLPRPKSAPQWRARRSSTWMRISPRTSPAAQPPRRRRGAAG
;
A
#
# COMPACT_ATOMS: atom_id res chain seq x y z
N MET A 1 21.82 -70.52 5.52
CA MET A 1 23.02 -70.28 6.34
C MET A 1 22.95 -68.85 6.88
N GLN A 2 23.52 -68.58 8.06
CA GLN A 2 23.49 -67.25 8.70
C GLN A 2 24.40 -66.25 7.96
N PRO A 3 24.19 -64.93 8.17
CA PRO A 3 25.14 -64.23 9.05
C PRO A 3 24.47 -63.24 10.02
N SER A 4 24.24 -63.66 11.26
CA SER A 4 23.82 -62.81 12.37
C SER A 4 25.04 -62.36 13.18
N LEU A 5 25.65 -61.21 12.86
CA LEU A 5 26.74 -60.63 13.66
C LEU A 5 26.94 -59.10 13.49
N TRP A 6 26.61 -58.52 12.33
CA TRP A 6 26.91 -57.11 12.03
C TRP A 6 25.99 -56.05 12.66
N ILE A 7 24.81 -56.43 13.16
CA ILE A 7 23.82 -55.48 13.70
C ILE A 7 24.19 -55.00 15.13
N ALA A 8 24.89 -55.84 15.91
CA ALA A 8 25.22 -55.53 17.30
C ALA A 8 26.22 -54.36 17.46
N ALA A 9 27.12 -54.15 16.49
CA ALA A 9 28.15 -53.11 16.57
C ALA A 9 27.60 -51.68 16.42
N TRP A 10 26.49 -51.50 15.69
CA TRP A 10 25.90 -50.18 15.45
C TRP A 10 25.08 -49.64 16.64
N LEU A 11 24.56 -50.51 17.51
CA LEU A 11 23.73 -50.11 18.65
C LEU A 11 24.54 -49.58 19.84
N LEU A 12 25.84 -49.88 19.93
CA LEU A 12 26.69 -49.49 21.06
C LEU A 12 27.38 -48.12 20.89
N LEU A 13 27.44 -47.56 19.68
CA LEU A 13 28.04 -46.24 19.41
C LEU A 13 27.10 -45.05 19.63
N LEU A 14 25.83 -45.29 19.97
CA LEU A 14 24.82 -44.24 20.19
C LEU A 14 24.63 -43.81 21.66
N GLN A 15 25.44 -44.33 22.60
CA GLN A 15 25.33 -44.00 24.04
C GLN A 15 26.47 -43.10 24.59
N ALA A 16 27.11 -42.32 23.73
CA ALA A 16 28.23 -41.44 24.10
C ALA A 16 28.05 -39.96 23.70
N CYS A 17 26.82 -39.44 23.74
CA CYS A 17 26.54 -38.00 23.70
C CYS A 17 26.08 -37.52 25.08
N PRO A 18 26.63 -36.42 25.63
CA PRO A 18 26.13 -35.85 26.88
C PRO A 18 24.72 -35.25 26.69
N PRO A 19 23.86 -35.22 27.72
CA PRO A 19 22.56 -34.53 27.69
C PRO A 19 22.75 -33.00 27.73
N GLY A 20 23.33 -32.45 26.67
CA GLY A 20 23.90 -31.10 26.59
C GLY A 20 23.00 -30.04 25.95
N ARG A 21 21.68 -30.24 25.92
CA ARG A 21 20.73 -29.17 25.61
C ARG A 21 19.40 -29.44 26.31
N SER A 22 19.08 -28.62 27.30
CA SER A 22 17.69 -28.47 27.72
C SER A 22 16.91 -27.94 26.51
N GLN A 23 15.80 -28.60 26.19
CA GLN A 23 14.69 -27.83 25.67
C GLN A 23 14.27 -26.90 26.81
N GLN A 24 14.64 -25.63 26.72
CA GLN A 24 13.89 -24.61 27.43
C GLN A 24 12.47 -24.73 26.88
N ALA A 25 11.56 -25.28 27.70
CA ALA A 25 10.14 -25.15 27.44
C ALA A 25 9.89 -23.65 27.30
N ALA A 26 9.48 -23.21 26.10
CA ALA A 26 9.24 -21.80 25.85
C ALA A 26 8.27 -21.31 26.91
N SER A 27 8.68 -20.29 27.69
CA SER A 27 7.81 -19.72 28.73
C SER A 27 6.46 -19.39 28.09
N PRO A 28 5.33 -19.69 28.74
CA PRO A 28 4.01 -19.37 28.21
C PRO A 28 4.00 -17.91 27.75
N ARG A 29 3.62 -17.66 26.50
CA ARG A 29 3.62 -16.31 25.90
C ARG A 29 2.51 -15.49 26.56
N THR A 30 2.83 -14.82 27.67
CA THR A 30 1.91 -13.95 28.42
C THR A 30 1.58 -12.65 27.69
N ASP A 31 2.10 -12.46 26.47
CA ASP A 31 1.74 -11.37 25.57
C ASP A 31 0.51 -11.69 24.70
N ILE A 32 0.17 -12.97 24.48
CA ILE A 32 -0.98 -13.37 23.64
C ILE A 32 -2.14 -13.95 24.46
N ARG A 33 -3.34 -13.94 23.87
CA ARG A 33 -4.55 -14.58 24.42
C ARG A 33 -4.44 -16.11 24.45
N ASP A 34 -5.08 -16.73 25.45
CA ASP A 34 -5.39 -18.17 25.47
C ASP A 34 -6.88 -18.37 25.69
N CYS A 35 -7.55 -18.82 24.63
CA CYS A 35 -8.99 -19.09 24.60
C CYS A 35 -9.36 -20.56 24.84
N SER A 36 -8.38 -21.40 25.21
CA SER A 36 -8.58 -22.83 25.53
C SER A 36 -8.82 -23.10 27.01
N VAL A 37 -8.57 -22.12 27.88
CA VAL A 37 -8.76 -22.17 29.33
C VAL A 37 -10.04 -21.45 29.77
N ASP A 38 -10.58 -21.83 30.93
CA ASP A 38 -11.77 -21.22 31.54
C ASP A 38 -11.44 -20.70 32.96
N PRO A 39 -11.55 -19.38 33.23
CA PRO A 39 -11.84 -18.31 32.28
C PRO A 39 -10.68 -18.09 31.28
N PRO A 40 -10.95 -17.64 30.04
CA PRO A 40 -9.92 -17.33 29.05
C PRO A 40 -8.88 -16.31 29.53
N TYR A 41 -7.62 -16.53 29.18
CA TYR A 41 -6.56 -15.55 29.42
C TYR A 41 -6.57 -14.49 28.31
N LEU A 42 -6.65 -13.22 28.70
CA LEU A 42 -6.51 -12.07 27.82
C LEU A 42 -5.31 -11.22 28.26
N PRO A 43 -4.39 -10.85 27.35
CA PRO A 43 -3.27 -9.97 27.67
C PRO A 43 -3.78 -8.54 27.94
N PRO A 44 -3.00 -7.68 28.64
CA PRO A 44 -3.40 -6.29 28.94
C PRO A 44 -3.65 -5.40 27.71
N THR A 45 -3.21 -5.84 26.52
CA THR A 45 -3.42 -5.19 25.22
C THR A 45 -4.71 -5.62 24.50
N ALA A 46 -5.42 -6.64 25.00
CA ALA A 46 -6.66 -7.12 24.39
C ALA A 46 -7.88 -6.30 24.83
N THR A 47 -8.74 -5.94 23.88
CA THR A 47 -9.99 -5.21 24.15
C THR A 47 -11.16 -6.16 24.30
N ASN A 48 -11.97 -6.02 25.36
CA ASN A 48 -13.23 -6.76 25.48
C ASN A 48 -14.30 -6.13 24.56
N THR A 49 -14.66 -6.85 23.51
CA THR A 49 -15.56 -6.45 22.42
C THR A 49 -16.98 -7.00 22.57
N THR A 50 -17.25 -7.84 23.57
CA THR A 50 -18.50 -8.60 23.74
C THR A 50 -19.75 -7.73 23.60
N ALA A 51 -19.77 -6.53 24.20
CA ALA A 51 -20.88 -5.60 24.11
C ALA A 51 -21.02 -4.93 22.72
N ARG A 52 -19.90 -4.65 22.03
CA ARG A 52 -19.88 -4.08 20.66
C ARG A 52 -20.44 -5.09 19.66
N LEU A 53 -20.03 -6.36 19.77
CA LEU A 53 -20.54 -7.46 18.94
C LEU A 53 -22.02 -7.76 19.19
N ALA A 54 -22.49 -7.70 20.45
CA ALA A 54 -23.91 -7.85 20.75
C ALA A 54 -24.75 -6.76 20.07
N ALA A 55 -24.37 -5.49 20.24
CA ALA A 55 -25.06 -4.35 19.61
C ALA A 55 -25.05 -4.43 18.08
N LEU A 56 -23.91 -4.78 17.47
CA LEU A 56 -23.79 -4.94 16.01
C LEU A 56 -24.72 -6.05 15.50
N ARG A 57 -24.85 -7.17 16.21
CA ARG A 57 -25.76 -8.27 15.84
C ARG A 57 -27.23 -7.87 15.95
N ASP A 58 -27.60 -7.01 16.89
CA ASP A 58 -28.97 -6.47 16.96
C ASP A 58 -29.26 -5.47 15.82
N ALA A 59 -28.28 -4.64 15.44
CA ALA A 59 -28.39 -3.80 14.25
C ALA A 59 -28.50 -4.64 12.96
N MET A 60 -27.70 -5.71 12.82
CA MET A 60 -27.79 -6.66 11.71
C MET A 60 -29.19 -7.31 11.63
N ARG A 61 -29.76 -7.75 12.76
CA ARG A 61 -31.13 -8.30 12.82
C ARG A 61 -32.17 -7.30 12.34
N ALA A 62 -32.08 -6.03 12.78
CA ALA A 62 -32.99 -4.98 12.35
C ALA A 62 -32.93 -4.72 10.82
N HIS A 63 -31.76 -4.90 10.20
CA HIS A 63 -31.54 -4.77 8.76
C HIS A 63 -31.65 -6.09 7.97
N SER A 64 -32.07 -7.20 8.60
CA SER A 64 -32.13 -8.55 7.98
C SER A 64 -30.79 -9.06 7.41
N VAL A 65 -29.67 -8.59 7.95
CA VAL A 65 -28.31 -8.97 7.59
C VAL A 65 -27.89 -10.23 8.37
N HIS A 66 -27.30 -11.20 7.67
CA HIS A 66 -26.88 -12.48 8.26
C HIS A 66 -25.35 -12.57 8.42
N ALA A 67 -24.60 -11.92 7.53
CA ALA A 67 -23.18 -11.58 7.72
C ALA A 67 -22.93 -10.13 7.31
N TYR A 68 -22.12 -9.41 8.10
CA TYR A 68 -21.68 -8.05 7.80
C TYR A 68 -20.16 -8.00 7.66
N ILE A 69 -19.66 -7.43 6.56
CA ILE A 69 -18.24 -7.32 6.25
C ILE A 69 -17.76 -5.89 6.53
N VAL A 70 -16.68 -5.75 7.30
CA VAL A 70 -16.06 -4.45 7.61
C VAL A 70 -14.56 -4.50 7.29
N PRO A 71 -14.05 -3.67 6.38
CA PRO A 71 -12.63 -3.59 6.07
C PRO A 71 -11.91 -2.55 6.95
N SER A 72 -10.58 -2.53 6.90
CA SER A 72 -9.74 -1.47 7.46
C SER A 72 -9.45 -0.41 6.39
N THR A 73 -10.44 0.42 6.04
CA THR A 73 -10.28 1.57 5.13
C THR A 73 -11.44 2.58 5.28
N ASP A 74 -11.39 3.68 4.53
CA ASP A 74 -12.36 4.78 4.51
C ASP A 74 -13.13 4.86 3.17
N ALA A 75 -13.82 5.99 2.93
CA ALA A 75 -14.61 6.22 1.71
C ALA A 75 -13.77 6.44 0.42
N HIS A 76 -12.45 6.54 0.55
CA HIS A 76 -11.48 6.89 -0.50
C HIS A 76 -10.43 5.80 -0.75
N MET A 77 -10.57 4.65 -0.08
CA MET A 77 -9.61 3.56 -0.05
C MET A 77 -8.24 3.98 0.53
N SER A 78 -8.22 4.92 1.49
CA SER A 78 -7.00 5.33 2.20
C SER A 78 -6.43 4.16 3.02
N GLU A 79 -5.10 4.01 3.03
CA GLU A 79 -4.40 2.97 3.83
C GLU A 79 -4.30 3.36 5.31
N TYR A 80 -3.70 4.51 5.60
CA TYR A 80 -3.87 5.18 6.88
C TYR A 80 -5.26 5.83 6.88
N ILE A 81 -5.95 5.75 8.01
CA ILE A 81 -7.32 6.25 8.16
C ILE A 81 -7.44 7.13 9.39
N ALA A 82 -8.32 8.14 9.32
CA ALA A 82 -8.69 8.93 10.49
C ALA A 82 -9.33 8.05 11.57
N GLU A 83 -9.15 8.43 12.84
CA GLU A 83 -9.70 7.68 14.00
C GLU A 83 -11.20 7.41 13.83
N ARG A 84 -11.95 8.39 13.30
CA ARG A 84 -13.40 8.31 13.02
C ARG A 84 -13.80 7.23 12.01
N ASP A 85 -12.89 6.74 11.17
CA ASP A 85 -13.16 5.70 10.18
C ASP A 85 -12.51 4.36 10.54
N SER A 86 -11.81 4.27 11.68
CA SER A 86 -11.24 3.05 12.27
C SER A 86 -12.32 2.12 12.87
N ARG A 87 -13.30 1.75 12.03
CA ARG A 87 -14.45 0.90 12.37
C ARG A 87 -14.02 -0.50 12.77
N LEU A 88 -13.08 -1.08 12.03
CA LEU A 88 -12.52 -2.40 12.35
C LEU A 88 -11.78 -2.35 13.69
N GLY A 89 -10.94 -1.32 13.91
CA GLY A 89 -10.20 -1.16 15.16
C GLY A 89 -11.08 -0.93 16.37
N TRP A 90 -12.10 -0.07 16.27
CA TRP A 90 -13.10 0.09 17.32
C TRP A 90 -13.89 -1.20 17.58
N LEU A 91 -14.30 -1.92 16.53
CA LEU A 91 -15.09 -3.14 16.68
C LEU A 91 -14.30 -4.31 17.32
N THR A 92 -12.98 -4.39 17.08
CA THR A 92 -12.13 -5.55 17.40
C THR A 92 -11.10 -5.33 18.51
N GLY A 93 -10.61 -4.10 18.68
CA GLY A 93 -9.39 -3.79 19.45
C GLY A 93 -8.07 -3.95 18.68
N PHE A 94 -8.10 -4.47 17.44
CA PHE A 94 -6.91 -4.66 16.61
C PHE A 94 -6.54 -3.38 15.85
N THR A 95 -5.25 -3.01 15.85
CA THR A 95 -4.76 -1.71 15.35
C THR A 95 -3.72 -1.82 14.23
N GLY A 96 -3.64 -2.94 13.51
CA GLY A 96 -2.83 -3.04 12.28
C GLY A 96 -3.55 -2.40 11.09
N SER A 97 -2.83 -1.78 10.15
CA SER A 97 -3.45 -1.06 9.02
C SER A 97 -4.23 -1.99 8.08
N ALA A 98 -3.71 -3.20 7.85
CA ALA A 98 -4.36 -4.19 6.99
C ALA A 98 -5.26 -5.15 7.79
N GLY A 99 -6.54 -5.20 7.44
CA GLY A 99 -7.47 -6.17 7.99
C GLY A 99 -8.84 -6.16 7.31
N THR A 100 -9.57 -7.25 7.45
CA THR A 100 -11.02 -7.30 7.15
C THR A 100 -11.68 -8.25 8.13
N VAL A 101 -12.83 -7.86 8.68
CA VAL A 101 -13.64 -8.71 9.55
C VAL A 101 -14.97 -9.09 8.91
N VAL A 102 -15.46 -10.26 9.31
CA VAL A 102 -16.85 -10.67 9.08
C VAL A 102 -17.49 -11.02 10.41
N VAL A 103 -18.67 -10.48 10.66
CA VAL A 103 -19.51 -10.81 11.82
C VAL A 103 -20.78 -11.49 11.31
N THR A 104 -21.11 -12.65 11.86
CA THR A 104 -22.42 -13.29 11.68
C THR A 104 -23.26 -13.08 12.94
N LEU A 105 -24.50 -13.61 12.93
CA LEU A 105 -25.41 -13.54 14.08
C LEU A 105 -24.91 -14.28 15.34
N ASP A 106 -23.87 -15.11 15.21
CA ASP A 106 -23.30 -16.01 16.23
C ASP A 106 -21.75 -15.98 16.31
N ARG A 107 -21.03 -15.86 15.19
CA ARG A 107 -19.55 -15.83 15.08
C ARG A 107 -18.97 -14.46 14.67
N ALA A 108 -17.66 -14.32 14.81
CA ALA A 108 -16.90 -13.17 14.33
C ALA A 108 -15.47 -13.61 14.00
N ALA A 109 -14.92 -13.14 12.87
CA ALA A 109 -13.60 -13.53 12.39
C ALA A 109 -12.85 -12.35 11.76
N LEU A 110 -11.52 -12.35 11.89
CA LEU A 110 -10.59 -11.33 11.36
C LEU A 110 -9.57 -11.98 10.41
N TRP A 111 -9.46 -11.44 9.20
CA TRP A 111 -8.46 -11.78 8.19
C TRP A 111 -7.39 -10.68 8.15
N THR A 112 -6.11 -11.08 8.22
CA THR A 112 -4.97 -10.17 8.06
C THR A 112 -3.72 -10.94 7.58
N ASP A 113 -2.71 -10.21 7.12
CA ASP A 113 -1.47 -10.75 6.57
C ASP A 113 -0.40 -11.01 7.64
N SER A 114 0.73 -11.60 7.22
CA SER A 114 1.81 -12.06 8.09
C SER A 114 2.46 -10.98 8.95
N ARG A 115 2.36 -9.70 8.58
CA ARG A 115 2.88 -8.58 9.39
C ARG A 115 2.16 -8.47 10.74
N TYR A 116 0.92 -8.94 10.80
CA TYR A 116 -0.02 -8.62 11.88
C TYR A 116 -0.52 -9.83 12.69
N TRP A 117 -0.22 -11.08 12.32
CA TRP A 117 -0.75 -12.26 13.03
C TRP A 117 -0.44 -12.24 14.53
N THR A 118 0.80 -11.96 14.93
CA THR A 118 1.16 -11.88 16.36
C THR A 118 0.49 -10.69 17.04
N GLN A 119 0.38 -9.54 16.37
CA GLN A 119 -0.34 -8.37 16.91
C GLN A 119 -1.83 -8.68 17.15
N ALA A 120 -2.48 -9.40 16.24
CA ALA A 120 -3.87 -9.80 16.41
C ALA A 120 -4.08 -10.75 17.61
N GLU A 121 -3.20 -11.72 17.83
CA GLU A 121 -3.26 -12.59 19.04
C GLU A 121 -2.96 -11.82 20.35
N ARG A 122 -2.29 -10.65 20.26
CA ARG A 122 -2.04 -9.71 21.38
C ARG A 122 -3.21 -8.73 21.63
N GLN A 123 -4.08 -8.46 20.66
CA GLN A 123 -5.07 -7.36 20.70
C GLN A 123 -6.54 -7.82 20.66
N LEU A 124 -6.83 -9.00 20.12
CA LEU A 124 -8.19 -9.55 20.08
C LEU A 124 -8.56 -10.22 21.41
N ASP A 125 -9.84 -10.16 21.78
CA ASP A 125 -10.40 -11.07 22.78
C ASP A 125 -10.81 -12.42 22.16
N CYS A 126 -11.40 -13.31 22.96
CA CYS A 126 -11.83 -14.64 22.53
C CYS A 126 -13.17 -14.69 21.78
N ASN A 127 -13.78 -13.54 21.43
CA ASN A 127 -14.94 -13.51 20.52
C ASN A 127 -14.52 -13.64 19.04
N TRP A 128 -13.23 -13.49 18.71
CA TRP A 128 -12.72 -13.37 17.34
C TRP A 128 -11.86 -14.56 16.90
N GLU A 129 -12.26 -15.24 15.83
CA GLU A 129 -11.40 -16.17 15.10
C GLU A 129 -10.32 -15.40 14.32
N LEU A 130 -9.03 -15.76 14.46
CA LEU A 130 -7.97 -15.17 13.64
C LEU A 130 -7.69 -16.05 12.42
N GLN A 131 -7.92 -15.49 11.23
CA GLN A 131 -7.73 -16.15 9.94
C GLN A 131 -6.44 -15.62 9.29
N ARG A 132 -5.45 -16.50 9.14
CA ARG A 132 -4.07 -16.15 8.76
C ARG A 132 -3.88 -16.05 7.24
N THR A 133 -4.72 -15.25 6.59
CA THR A 133 -4.70 -14.92 5.16
C THR A 133 -5.53 -13.66 4.89
N THR A 134 -5.34 -13.02 3.74
CA THR A 134 -6.17 -11.89 3.25
C THR A 134 -7.06 -12.27 2.06
N TRP A 135 -7.05 -13.53 1.62
CA TRP A 135 -7.74 -13.93 0.39
C TRP A 135 -9.27 -13.86 0.51
N ILE A 136 -9.90 -13.01 -0.31
CA ILE A 136 -11.38 -12.88 -0.41
C ILE A 136 -12.07 -14.24 -0.61
N LYS A 137 -11.42 -15.19 -1.29
CA LYS A 137 -11.92 -16.57 -1.43
C LYS A 137 -12.06 -17.29 -0.08
N SER A 138 -11.13 -17.11 0.86
CA SER A 138 -11.23 -17.67 2.22
C SER A 138 -12.39 -17.02 2.99
N ILE A 139 -12.53 -15.70 2.88
CA ILE A 139 -13.63 -14.95 3.49
C ILE A 139 -14.98 -15.46 2.97
N GLY A 140 -15.11 -15.62 1.65
CA GLY A 140 -16.29 -16.21 1.01
C GLY A 140 -16.56 -17.64 1.46
N GLN A 141 -15.54 -18.51 1.52
CA GLN A 141 -15.70 -19.89 2.00
C GLN A 141 -16.22 -19.96 3.44
N TRP A 142 -15.70 -19.13 4.35
CA TRP A 142 -16.18 -19.03 5.73
C TRP A 142 -17.61 -18.49 5.82
N ILE A 143 -17.96 -17.48 5.00
CA ILE A 143 -19.34 -16.99 4.88
C ILE A 143 -20.28 -18.11 4.41
N LEU A 144 -19.86 -18.97 3.47
CA LEU A 144 -20.67 -20.08 2.96
C LEU A 144 -20.80 -21.25 3.95
N GLU A 145 -19.92 -21.35 4.95
CA GLU A 145 -20.03 -22.29 6.07
C GLU A 145 -21.09 -21.84 7.08
N TRP A 146 -21.05 -20.56 7.49
CA TRP A 146 -21.85 -20.05 8.63
C TRP A 146 -23.16 -19.33 8.24
N VAL A 147 -23.28 -18.78 7.03
CA VAL A 147 -24.52 -18.15 6.55
C VAL A 147 -25.35 -19.17 5.77
N PRO A 148 -26.62 -19.46 6.13
CA PRO A 148 -27.47 -20.38 5.39
C PRO A 148 -27.86 -19.84 4.00
N ALA A 149 -28.29 -20.73 3.10
CA ALA A 149 -28.90 -20.31 1.83
C ALA A 149 -30.17 -19.46 2.07
N GLY A 150 -30.35 -18.42 1.28
CA GLY A 150 -31.34 -17.35 1.52
C GLY A 150 -30.84 -16.22 2.43
N GLY A 151 -29.68 -16.37 3.06
CA GLY A 151 -29.08 -15.33 3.91
C GLY A 151 -28.51 -14.14 3.12
N ASN A 152 -28.68 -12.94 3.69
CA ASN A 152 -28.08 -11.70 3.17
C ASN A 152 -26.68 -11.47 3.74
N VAL A 153 -25.72 -11.26 2.87
CA VAL A 153 -24.37 -10.76 3.19
C VAL A 153 -24.35 -9.28 2.83
N SER A 154 -24.07 -8.40 3.79
CA SER A 154 -24.03 -6.96 3.56
C SER A 154 -22.69 -6.33 3.88
N LEU A 155 -22.44 -5.22 3.21
CA LEU A 155 -21.27 -4.38 3.40
C LEU A 155 -21.65 -2.93 3.06
N ASP A 156 -20.87 -1.97 3.57
CA ASP A 156 -21.00 -0.56 3.21
C ASP A 156 -20.38 -0.32 1.82
N PRO A 157 -21.16 0.06 0.79
CA PRO A 157 -20.65 0.20 -0.57
C PRO A 157 -19.57 1.30 -0.71
N PHE A 158 -19.43 2.20 0.26
CA PHE A 158 -18.37 3.21 0.25
C PHE A 158 -17.01 2.70 0.73
N LEU A 159 -16.90 1.51 1.33
CA LEU A 159 -15.63 1.01 1.91
C LEU A 159 -14.94 -0.07 1.06
N PHE A 160 -15.40 -0.28 -0.18
CA PHE A 160 -14.90 -1.35 -1.06
C PHE A 160 -14.76 -0.83 -2.49
N SER A 161 -13.60 -1.06 -3.10
CA SER A 161 -13.38 -0.78 -4.53
C SER A 161 -14.18 -1.71 -5.44
N ILE A 162 -14.32 -1.34 -6.71
CA ILE A 162 -15.09 -2.08 -7.72
C ILE A 162 -14.61 -3.53 -7.84
N ASP A 163 -13.30 -3.74 -7.94
CA ASP A 163 -12.70 -5.07 -8.09
C ASP A 163 -12.82 -5.92 -6.80
N THR A 164 -12.78 -5.27 -5.63
CA THR A 164 -13.04 -5.92 -4.35
C THR A 164 -14.51 -6.36 -4.25
N TRP A 165 -15.46 -5.50 -4.62
CA TRP A 165 -16.89 -5.82 -4.68
C TRP A 165 -17.16 -7.00 -5.62
N ASN A 166 -16.60 -6.95 -6.83
CA ASN A 166 -16.74 -8.01 -7.83
C ASN A 166 -16.17 -9.35 -7.34
N SER A 167 -15.05 -9.31 -6.60
CA SER A 167 -14.44 -10.50 -5.98
C SER A 167 -15.36 -11.14 -4.93
N TYR A 168 -16.03 -10.36 -4.07
CA TYR A 168 -17.03 -10.87 -3.14
C TYR A 168 -18.27 -11.42 -3.86
N SER A 169 -18.74 -10.73 -4.90
CA SER A 169 -19.88 -11.18 -5.71
C SER A 169 -19.60 -12.53 -6.36
N GLN A 170 -18.39 -12.72 -6.93
CA GLN A 170 -17.94 -14.00 -7.48
C GLN A 170 -17.80 -15.08 -6.41
N ALA A 171 -17.23 -14.77 -5.23
CA ALA A 171 -17.06 -15.72 -4.14
C ALA A 171 -18.39 -16.26 -3.57
N LEU A 172 -19.50 -15.53 -3.74
CA LEU A 172 -20.85 -15.92 -3.34
C LEU A 172 -21.71 -16.42 -4.52
N GLN A 173 -21.20 -16.41 -5.76
CA GLN A 173 -21.98 -16.70 -6.96
C GLN A 173 -22.54 -18.14 -6.94
N GLY A 174 -23.82 -18.29 -7.27
CA GLY A 174 -24.52 -19.59 -7.31
C GLY A 174 -24.80 -20.22 -5.93
N SER A 175 -24.34 -19.62 -4.83
CA SER A 175 -24.44 -20.19 -3.47
C SER A 175 -25.83 -20.08 -2.83
N GLY A 176 -26.74 -19.31 -3.43
CA GLY A 176 -28.04 -18.96 -2.84
C GLY A 176 -27.96 -17.91 -1.71
N ARG A 177 -26.82 -17.28 -1.46
CA ARG A 177 -26.69 -16.10 -0.58
C ARG A 177 -26.69 -14.83 -1.44
N ALA A 178 -27.25 -13.73 -0.93
CA ALA A 178 -27.31 -12.45 -1.63
C ALA A 178 -26.25 -11.48 -1.09
N LEU A 179 -25.46 -10.86 -1.98
CA LEU A 179 -24.61 -9.72 -1.62
C LEU A 179 -25.44 -8.43 -1.77
N VAL A 180 -25.69 -7.74 -0.66
CA VAL A 180 -26.64 -6.60 -0.60
C VAL A 180 -25.93 -5.35 -0.07
N PRO A 181 -25.80 -4.27 -0.88
CA PRO A 181 -25.17 -3.03 -0.43
C PRO A 181 -26.04 -2.33 0.62
N LEU A 182 -25.42 -1.80 1.66
CA LEU A 182 -26.11 -1.08 2.73
C LEU A 182 -25.41 0.26 3.00
N GLU A 183 -25.99 1.36 2.49
CA GLU A 183 -25.44 2.72 2.66
C GLU A 183 -25.46 3.21 4.13
N THR A 184 -26.17 2.53 5.02
CA THR A 184 -26.10 2.78 6.47
C THR A 184 -25.03 1.90 7.10
N ASN A 185 -23.89 2.48 7.46
CA ASN A 185 -22.83 1.74 8.13
C ASN A 185 -23.28 1.28 9.53
N LEU A 186 -23.39 -0.03 9.74
CA LEU A 186 -23.86 -0.59 11.00
C LEU A 186 -22.86 -0.42 12.16
N VAL A 187 -21.57 -0.21 11.90
CA VAL A 187 -20.59 0.11 12.96
C VAL A 187 -20.80 1.54 13.44
N ASP A 188 -20.96 2.51 12.52
CA ASP A 188 -21.23 3.91 12.87
C ASP A 188 -22.51 4.02 13.72
N GLN A 189 -23.54 3.20 13.44
CA GLN A 189 -24.80 3.15 14.19
C GLN A 189 -24.62 2.66 15.64
N VAL A 190 -23.75 1.68 15.90
CA VAL A 190 -23.54 1.13 17.26
C VAL A 190 -22.41 1.80 18.02
N TRP A 191 -21.53 2.52 17.32
CA TRP A 191 -20.52 3.43 17.89
C TRP A 191 -21.18 4.73 18.38
N GLY A 192 -22.14 5.27 17.60
CA GLY A 192 -22.99 6.38 17.99
C GLY A 192 -22.21 7.63 18.41
N ASP A 193 -22.65 8.29 19.48
CA ASP A 193 -22.05 9.54 19.99
C ASP A 193 -20.61 9.39 20.51
N GLN A 194 -20.08 8.16 20.64
CA GLN A 194 -18.67 7.91 20.95
C GLN A 194 -17.76 7.95 19.70
N ARG A 195 -18.31 8.11 18.50
CA ARG A 195 -17.53 8.18 17.26
C ARG A 195 -16.83 9.54 17.14
N PRO A 196 -15.51 9.58 16.89
CA PRO A 196 -14.79 10.84 16.72
C PRO A 196 -15.39 11.75 15.63
N PRO A 197 -15.35 13.08 15.82
CA PRO A 197 -15.94 14.05 14.90
C PRO A 197 -15.20 14.08 13.55
N PRO A 198 -15.78 14.73 12.51
CA PRO A 198 -15.04 15.10 11.30
C PRO A 198 -13.82 15.98 11.61
N ALA A 199 -12.80 15.90 10.74
CA ALA A 199 -11.65 16.81 10.79
C ALA A 199 -12.07 18.27 10.60
N SER A 200 -11.40 19.18 11.31
CA SER A 200 -11.77 20.60 11.46
C SER A 200 -10.63 21.58 11.18
N SER A 201 -9.46 21.06 10.79
CA SER A 201 -8.26 21.79 10.39
C SER A 201 -8.43 22.56 9.08
N GLU A 202 -7.47 23.43 8.75
CA GLU A 202 -7.53 24.22 7.52
C GLU A 202 -7.00 23.46 6.29
N ILE A 203 -7.65 23.67 5.14
CA ILE A 203 -7.24 23.18 3.82
C ILE A 203 -6.56 24.35 3.10
N TYR A 204 -5.26 24.23 2.84
CA TYR A 204 -4.39 25.33 2.41
C TYR A 204 -3.72 25.06 1.05
N SER A 205 -3.32 26.12 0.36
CA SER A 205 -2.50 26.02 -0.87
C SER A 205 -1.02 25.81 -0.52
N LEU A 206 -0.36 24.91 -1.24
CA LEU A 206 1.08 24.73 -1.19
C LEU A 206 1.79 25.90 -1.92
N PRO A 207 2.75 26.61 -1.29
CA PRO A 207 3.46 27.72 -1.94
C PRO A 207 4.22 27.31 -3.22
N ALA A 208 4.37 28.26 -4.14
CA ALA A 208 4.85 28.01 -5.50
C ALA A 208 6.29 27.49 -5.57
N GLU A 209 7.14 27.83 -4.60
CA GLU A 209 8.51 27.33 -4.50
C GLU A 209 8.60 25.81 -4.25
N PHE A 210 7.52 25.21 -3.76
CA PHE A 210 7.37 23.78 -3.47
C PHE A 210 6.54 23.02 -4.53
N THR A 211 6.01 23.71 -5.55
CA THR A 211 5.26 23.09 -6.65
C THR A 211 6.06 23.11 -7.95
N GLY A 212 6.10 21.99 -8.67
CA GLY A 212 6.76 21.93 -9.98
C GLY A 212 5.90 22.42 -11.15
N SER A 213 4.59 22.62 -10.93
CA SER A 213 3.64 23.18 -11.90
C SER A 213 2.42 23.77 -11.18
N SER A 214 1.78 24.76 -11.78
CA SER A 214 0.50 25.30 -11.30
C SER A 214 -0.65 24.28 -11.45
N TRP A 215 -1.72 24.46 -10.69
CA TRP A 215 -2.89 23.58 -10.81
C TRP A 215 -3.59 23.74 -12.16
N GLN A 216 -3.55 24.94 -12.75
CA GLN A 216 -4.12 25.24 -14.05
C GLN A 216 -3.39 24.48 -15.17
N GLU A 217 -2.07 24.35 -15.10
CA GLU A 217 -1.27 23.54 -16.04
C GLU A 217 -1.60 22.05 -15.87
N LYS A 218 -1.67 21.55 -14.63
CA LYS A 218 -2.08 20.16 -14.35
C LYS A 218 -3.46 19.83 -14.90
N VAL A 219 -4.47 20.66 -14.61
CA VAL A 219 -5.84 20.51 -15.15
C VAL A 219 -5.86 20.55 -16.68
N SER A 220 -5.03 21.40 -17.30
CA SER A 220 -4.94 21.49 -18.76
C SER A 220 -4.34 20.24 -19.39
N GLY A 221 -3.25 19.70 -18.83
CA GLY A 221 -2.63 18.46 -19.29
C GLY A 221 -3.53 17.23 -19.10
N ILE A 222 -4.31 17.18 -18.02
CA ILE A 222 -5.30 16.10 -17.79
C ILE A 222 -6.47 16.21 -18.77
N ARG A 223 -6.94 17.42 -19.10
CA ARG A 223 -7.94 17.62 -20.16
C ARG A 223 -7.43 17.24 -21.55
N GLN A 224 -6.16 17.53 -21.85
CA GLN A 224 -5.53 17.06 -23.09
C GLN A 224 -5.55 15.51 -23.16
N GLN A 225 -5.21 14.81 -22.07
CA GLN A 225 -5.33 13.34 -22.02
C GLN A 225 -6.77 12.85 -22.20
N MET A 226 -7.77 13.56 -21.67
CA MET A 226 -9.20 13.24 -21.92
C MET A 226 -9.60 13.44 -23.40
N GLU A 227 -9.05 14.44 -24.08
CA GLU A 227 -9.32 14.71 -25.50
C GLU A 227 -8.59 13.73 -26.43
N GLU A 228 -7.35 13.37 -26.11
CA GLU A 228 -6.51 12.42 -26.87
C GLU A 228 -6.90 10.96 -26.65
N HIS A 229 -7.53 10.62 -25.52
CA HIS A 229 -7.95 9.26 -25.24
C HIS A 229 -8.97 8.73 -26.26
N THR A 230 -8.81 7.49 -26.71
CA THR A 230 -9.56 6.89 -27.84
C THR A 230 -11.08 6.82 -27.69
N ARG A 231 -11.59 6.90 -26.45
CA ARG A 231 -13.04 6.96 -26.14
C ARG A 231 -13.53 8.37 -25.75
N SER A 232 -12.66 9.38 -25.79
CA SER A 232 -12.92 10.81 -25.53
C SER A 232 -13.89 11.07 -24.34
N PRO A 233 -13.53 10.67 -23.11
CA PRO A 233 -14.38 10.84 -21.93
C PRO A 233 -14.77 12.31 -21.70
N THR A 234 -16.05 12.53 -21.39
CA THR A 234 -16.61 13.87 -21.14
C THR A 234 -16.36 14.34 -19.71
N ALA A 235 -16.09 13.41 -18.79
CA ALA A 235 -15.70 13.67 -17.41
C ALA A 235 -14.67 12.66 -16.90
N LEU A 236 -13.89 13.10 -15.92
CA LEU A 236 -13.02 12.30 -15.08
C LEU A 236 -13.47 12.44 -13.63
N LEU A 237 -13.72 11.31 -12.96
CA LEU A 237 -14.02 11.23 -11.54
C LEU A 237 -12.72 10.91 -10.78
N LEU A 238 -12.39 11.74 -9.80
CA LEU A 238 -11.29 11.50 -8.86
C LEU A 238 -11.88 11.17 -7.49
N SER A 239 -11.37 10.10 -6.88
CA SER A 239 -11.81 9.59 -5.59
C SER A 239 -10.67 9.34 -4.60
N GLY A 240 -9.43 9.26 -5.05
CA GLY A 240 -8.26 9.26 -4.17
C GLY A 240 -7.97 10.68 -3.66
N LEU A 241 -7.75 10.83 -2.36
CA LEU A 241 -7.50 12.13 -1.74
C LEU A 241 -6.23 12.80 -2.30
N GLU A 242 -5.20 11.99 -2.56
CA GLU A 242 -3.95 12.41 -3.21
C GLU A 242 -4.17 13.01 -4.60
N GLU A 243 -5.12 12.50 -5.38
CA GLU A 243 -5.40 13.00 -6.73
C GLU A 243 -5.87 14.44 -6.67
N THR A 244 -6.83 14.72 -5.79
CA THR A 244 -7.40 16.06 -5.59
C THR A 244 -6.40 17.02 -4.94
N ALA A 245 -5.62 16.55 -3.96
CA ALA A 245 -4.56 17.33 -3.32
C ALA A 245 -3.42 17.69 -4.30
N TRP A 246 -2.97 16.75 -5.13
CA TRP A 246 -1.93 17.00 -6.14
C TRP A 246 -2.46 17.87 -7.28
N LEU A 247 -3.67 17.64 -7.77
CA LEU A 247 -4.24 18.37 -8.92
C LEU A 247 -4.37 19.86 -8.62
N PHE A 248 -4.87 20.23 -7.43
CA PHE A 248 -5.11 21.62 -7.04
C PHE A 248 -3.95 22.29 -6.30
N ASN A 249 -2.83 21.60 -6.08
CA ASN A 249 -1.75 22.04 -5.17
C ASN A 249 -2.27 22.42 -3.78
N LEU A 250 -3.23 21.65 -3.25
CA LEU A 250 -3.81 21.84 -1.91
C LEU A 250 -3.33 20.76 -0.95
N ARG A 251 -3.37 21.05 0.35
CA ARG A 251 -3.00 20.12 1.44
C ARG A 251 -3.93 20.29 2.63
N GLY A 252 -3.98 19.25 3.47
CA GLY A 252 -4.71 19.20 4.75
C GLY A 252 -3.97 18.28 5.73
N ASP A 253 -4.68 17.75 6.73
CA ASP A 253 -4.18 16.76 7.69
C ASP A 253 -5.27 15.73 8.11
N ASP A 254 -6.30 15.54 7.28
CA ASP A 254 -7.50 14.75 7.62
C ASP A 254 -7.19 13.28 7.93
N ILE A 255 -6.12 12.77 7.32
CA ILE A 255 -5.58 11.43 7.53
C ILE A 255 -4.25 11.59 8.29
N PRO A 256 -4.03 10.90 9.42
CA PRO A 256 -2.76 10.95 10.14
C PRO A 256 -1.58 10.69 9.20
N TYR A 257 -0.55 11.53 9.34
CA TYR A 257 0.70 11.50 8.58
C TYR A 257 0.62 11.78 7.06
N ASN A 258 -0.56 11.68 6.43
CA ASN A 258 -0.78 11.96 5.02
C ASN A 258 -1.42 13.35 4.83
N PRO A 259 -0.76 14.33 4.19
CA PRO A 259 -1.19 15.74 4.18
C PRO A 259 -2.35 16.04 3.18
N VAL A 260 -3.43 15.27 3.27
CA VAL A 260 -4.59 15.26 2.36
C VAL A 260 -5.88 15.69 3.08
N PHE A 261 -6.98 15.81 2.33
CA PHE A 261 -8.28 16.26 2.86
C PHE A 261 -9.46 15.58 2.16
N TYR A 262 -10.49 15.18 2.92
CA TYR A 262 -11.68 14.46 2.44
C TYR A 262 -12.36 15.20 1.29
N SER A 263 -12.26 14.66 0.08
CA SER A 263 -12.72 15.33 -1.13
C SER A 263 -12.97 14.39 -2.31
N TYR A 264 -13.87 14.79 -3.20
CA TYR A 264 -14.04 14.21 -4.53
C TYR A 264 -13.95 15.31 -5.58
N THR A 265 -13.50 14.97 -6.79
CA THR A 265 -13.48 15.91 -7.92
C THR A 265 -14.17 15.30 -9.13
N LEU A 266 -15.07 16.05 -9.76
CA LEU A 266 -15.59 15.74 -11.10
C LEU A 266 -15.07 16.81 -12.06
N LEU A 267 -14.06 16.44 -12.85
CA LEU A 267 -13.44 17.28 -13.87
C LEU A 267 -14.11 17.02 -15.22
N THR A 268 -14.63 18.05 -15.89
CA THR A 268 -15.09 17.95 -17.29
C THR A 268 -14.20 18.82 -18.18
N SER A 269 -14.36 18.73 -19.50
CA SER A 269 -13.67 19.62 -20.45
C SER A 269 -13.96 21.11 -20.22
N THR A 270 -15.10 21.47 -19.61
CA THR A 270 -15.54 22.87 -19.45
C THR A 270 -15.74 23.33 -17.99
N ASN A 271 -15.87 22.42 -17.03
CA ASN A 271 -16.21 22.71 -15.64
C ASN A 271 -15.33 21.88 -14.69
N ILE A 272 -15.29 22.28 -13.42
CA ILE A 272 -14.59 21.58 -12.34
C ILE A 272 -15.49 21.63 -11.11
N SER A 273 -15.98 20.48 -10.64
CA SER A 273 -16.77 20.39 -9.40
C SER A 273 -15.96 19.70 -8.31
N LEU A 274 -15.65 20.44 -7.24
CA LEU A 274 -14.91 19.95 -6.06
C LEU A 274 -15.88 19.80 -4.89
N PHE A 275 -16.01 18.58 -4.38
CA PHE A 275 -16.86 18.22 -3.25
C PHE A 275 -15.99 18.18 -1.99
N VAL A 276 -16.13 19.19 -1.13
CA VAL A 276 -15.26 19.42 0.04
C VAL A 276 -16.06 20.15 1.13
N ASP A 277 -15.47 20.41 2.30
CA ASP A 277 -16.00 21.43 3.21
C ASP A 277 -15.43 22.81 2.82
N GLU A 278 -16.24 23.66 2.18
CA GLU A 278 -15.81 25.03 1.83
C GLU A 278 -15.43 25.84 3.07
N GLY A 279 -16.01 25.55 4.23
CA GLY A 279 -15.72 26.24 5.50
C GLY A 279 -14.29 26.05 5.99
N ARG A 280 -13.62 24.98 5.58
CA ARG A 280 -12.24 24.64 5.96
C ARG A 280 -11.16 25.22 5.04
N LEU A 281 -11.51 25.71 3.85
CA LEU A 281 -10.55 26.33 2.92
C LEU A 281 -10.07 27.69 3.45
N THR A 282 -8.74 27.91 3.50
CA THR A 282 -8.18 29.24 3.81
C THR A 282 -8.59 30.28 2.77
N ALA A 283 -8.41 31.57 3.08
CA ALA A 283 -8.69 32.65 2.14
C ALA A 283 -7.86 32.51 0.84
N GLU A 284 -6.60 32.11 0.96
CA GLU A 284 -5.65 31.90 -0.12
C GLU A 284 -6.01 30.67 -0.96
N ALA A 285 -6.44 29.57 -0.33
CA ALA A 285 -6.93 28.37 -1.03
C ALA A 285 -8.22 28.67 -1.80
N ARG A 286 -9.20 29.31 -1.14
CA ARG A 286 -10.47 29.71 -1.77
C ARG A 286 -10.26 30.74 -2.87
N GLN A 287 -9.25 31.62 -2.76
CA GLN A 287 -8.85 32.53 -3.82
C GLN A 287 -8.16 31.79 -4.97
N SER A 288 -7.20 30.90 -4.70
CA SER A 288 -6.48 30.11 -5.72
C SER A 288 -7.43 29.34 -6.65
N LEU A 289 -8.49 28.74 -6.09
CA LEU A 289 -9.52 27.98 -6.82
C LEU A 289 -10.52 28.85 -7.62
N ARG A 290 -10.57 30.17 -7.37
CA ARG A 290 -11.57 31.10 -7.94
C ARG A 290 -10.97 32.34 -8.62
N ALA A 291 -9.65 32.49 -8.62
CA ALA A 291 -8.95 33.66 -9.15
C ALA A 291 -9.09 33.74 -10.68
N GLY A 292 -9.74 34.80 -11.17
CA GLY A 292 -9.85 35.06 -12.61
C GLY A 292 -10.99 34.33 -13.33
N CYS A 293 -11.95 33.72 -12.62
CA CYS A 293 -13.17 33.15 -13.23
C CYS A 293 -13.96 34.21 -14.03
N PRO A 294 -13.84 34.21 -15.37
CA PRO A 294 -14.76 33.39 -16.16
C PRO A 294 -14.05 32.45 -17.14
N GLY A 295 -14.46 31.18 -17.16
CA GLY A 295 -13.93 30.17 -18.07
C GLY A 295 -13.81 28.78 -17.44
N PRO A 296 -13.17 27.82 -18.13
CA PRO A 296 -13.13 26.42 -17.72
C PRO A 296 -12.16 26.13 -16.56
N LEU A 297 -11.41 27.12 -16.09
CA LEU A 297 -10.54 27.06 -14.91
C LEU A 297 -11.21 27.73 -13.70
N CYS A 298 -12.51 27.52 -13.53
CA CYS A 298 -13.23 27.92 -12.32
C CYS A 298 -13.70 26.68 -11.57
N VAL A 299 -13.44 26.63 -10.25
CA VAL A 299 -13.83 25.50 -9.40
C VAL A 299 -15.14 25.80 -8.69
N GLU A 300 -16.17 25.03 -9.05
CA GLU A 300 -17.47 25.00 -8.37
C GLU A 300 -17.31 24.19 -7.08
N LEU A 301 -17.49 24.83 -5.93
CA LEU A 301 -17.44 24.16 -4.62
C LEU A 301 -18.83 23.64 -4.25
N HIS A 302 -18.87 22.38 -3.82
CA HIS A 302 -20.06 21.69 -3.33
C HIS A 302 -19.74 21.04 -1.99
N ASN A 303 -20.75 20.81 -1.14
CA ASN A 303 -20.52 20.06 0.11
C ASN A 303 -20.11 18.62 -0.21
N TYR A 304 -19.11 18.08 0.49
CA TYR A 304 -18.61 16.71 0.36
C TYR A 304 -19.71 15.64 0.14
N SER A 305 -20.77 15.66 0.97
CA SER A 305 -21.89 14.70 0.90
C SER A 305 -22.76 14.78 -0.37
N GLN A 306 -22.58 15.80 -1.22
CA GLN A 306 -23.33 15.97 -2.46
C GLN A 306 -22.73 15.19 -3.65
N ALA A 307 -21.52 14.62 -3.51
CA ALA A 307 -20.81 13.93 -4.59
C ALA A 307 -21.65 12.85 -5.30
N ARG A 308 -22.17 11.85 -4.55
CA ARG A 308 -23.07 10.78 -5.06
C ARG A 308 -24.24 11.36 -5.85
N ALA A 309 -24.96 12.31 -5.26
CA ALA A 309 -26.17 12.88 -5.84
C ALA A 309 -25.89 13.81 -7.02
N HIS A 310 -24.68 14.41 -7.11
CA HIS A 310 -24.24 15.17 -8.28
C HIS A 310 -23.84 14.22 -9.42
N LEU A 311 -22.99 13.24 -9.13
CA LEU A 311 -22.55 12.22 -10.09
C LEU A 311 -23.74 11.48 -10.73
N GLN A 312 -24.72 11.06 -9.94
CA GLN A 312 -25.95 10.42 -10.43
C GLN A 312 -26.76 11.34 -11.36
N ARG A 313 -26.80 12.66 -11.10
CA ARG A 313 -27.47 13.63 -11.99
C ARG A 313 -26.68 13.87 -13.26
N TYR A 314 -25.35 13.98 -13.17
CA TYR A 314 -24.47 14.13 -14.34
C TYR A 314 -24.58 12.91 -15.27
N ALA A 315 -24.59 11.70 -14.69
CA ALA A 315 -24.72 10.42 -15.39
C ALA A 315 -26.07 10.21 -16.11
N GLN A 316 -27.07 11.08 -15.91
CA GLN A 316 -28.31 11.07 -16.72
C GLN A 316 -28.08 11.64 -18.13
N GLY A 317 -27.07 12.51 -18.32
CA GLY A 317 -26.73 13.09 -19.62
C GLY A 317 -26.14 12.09 -20.62
N ASN A 318 -25.87 12.57 -21.83
CA ASN A 318 -25.04 11.84 -22.80
C ASN A 318 -23.56 12.11 -22.47
N VAL A 319 -22.99 11.26 -21.62
CA VAL A 319 -21.67 11.45 -21.00
C VAL A 319 -20.87 10.15 -21.03
N THR A 320 -19.55 10.26 -20.90
CA THR A 320 -18.66 9.13 -20.60
C THR A 320 -17.75 9.52 -19.45
N VAL A 321 -17.79 8.77 -18.36
CA VAL A 321 -17.08 9.06 -17.10
C VAL A 321 -15.89 8.12 -16.98
N TRP A 322 -14.69 8.69 -16.92
CA TRP A 322 -13.43 7.99 -16.63
C TRP A 322 -13.23 7.86 -15.11
N LEU A 323 -12.77 6.71 -14.63
CA LEU A 323 -12.42 6.46 -13.23
C LEU A 323 -11.34 5.37 -13.10
N GLY A 324 -10.72 5.26 -11.91
CA GLY A 324 -9.75 4.22 -11.55
C GLY A 324 -10.40 3.09 -10.72
N THR A 325 -10.40 1.84 -11.21
CA THR A 325 -11.15 0.75 -10.58
C THR A 325 -10.59 0.25 -9.25
N GLU A 326 -9.27 0.36 -9.07
CA GLU A 326 -8.54 -0.14 -7.89
C GLU A 326 -9.00 0.56 -6.59
N TYR A 327 -9.40 1.83 -6.68
CA TYR A 327 -9.72 2.69 -5.52
C TYR A 327 -11.03 3.49 -5.63
N THR A 328 -11.70 3.58 -6.79
CA THR A 328 -13.08 4.10 -6.82
C THR A 328 -14.03 3.10 -6.16
N THR A 329 -14.78 3.59 -5.17
CA THR A 329 -15.63 2.74 -4.32
C THR A 329 -16.96 2.41 -5.00
N TYR A 330 -17.50 1.21 -4.72
CA TYR A 330 -18.73 0.72 -5.34
C TYR A 330 -19.92 1.68 -5.13
N GLY A 331 -19.89 2.46 -4.05
CA GLY A 331 -20.76 3.60 -3.80
C GLY A 331 -20.83 4.55 -5.00
N LEU A 332 -19.75 5.24 -5.34
CA LEU A 332 -19.78 6.21 -6.46
C LEU A 332 -19.93 5.53 -7.83
N TYR A 333 -19.34 4.35 -8.00
CA TYR A 333 -19.47 3.56 -9.23
C TYR A 333 -20.94 3.21 -9.55
N GLY A 334 -21.68 2.64 -8.59
CA GLY A 334 -23.01 2.07 -8.78
C GLY A 334 -24.14 3.05 -9.11
N VAL A 335 -23.84 4.36 -9.21
CA VAL A 335 -24.79 5.38 -9.72
C VAL A 335 -24.52 5.81 -11.16
N ILE A 336 -23.48 5.27 -11.80
CA ILE A 336 -23.16 5.49 -13.22
C ILE A 336 -23.71 4.30 -14.05
N PRO A 337 -24.50 4.52 -15.10
CA PRO A 337 -24.91 3.46 -16.02
C PRO A 337 -23.71 2.81 -16.72
N GLN A 338 -23.73 1.48 -16.86
CA GLN A 338 -22.56 0.71 -17.33
C GLN A 338 -22.10 1.13 -18.74
N GLU A 339 -23.02 1.51 -19.62
CA GLU A 339 -22.72 1.97 -20.98
C GLU A 339 -22.01 3.33 -21.05
N LYS A 340 -21.92 4.05 -19.92
CA LYS A 340 -21.29 5.38 -19.78
C LYS A 340 -19.95 5.36 -19.06
N LEU A 341 -19.46 4.17 -18.69
CA LEU A 341 -18.18 4.01 -18.01
C LEU A 341 -17.00 3.96 -18.98
N LEU A 342 -15.89 4.56 -18.56
CA LEU A 342 -14.54 4.28 -19.01
C LEU A 342 -13.72 3.87 -17.78
N GLU A 343 -13.24 2.64 -17.79
CA GLU A 343 -12.59 1.98 -16.66
C GLU A 343 -11.13 1.70 -17.04
N ASP A 344 -10.21 2.19 -16.20
CA ASP A 344 -8.80 1.78 -16.15
C ASP A 344 -8.47 1.47 -14.67
N SER A 345 -7.37 0.78 -14.38
CA SER A 345 -6.95 0.55 -12.98
C SER A 345 -6.70 1.86 -12.22
N TYR A 346 -6.12 2.86 -12.89
CA TYR A 346 -5.72 4.14 -12.32
C TYR A 346 -6.07 5.32 -13.23
N SER A 347 -6.44 6.47 -12.64
CA SER A 347 -6.73 7.69 -13.39
C SER A 347 -5.48 8.31 -14.04
N PRO A 348 -5.62 9.17 -15.07
CA PRO A 348 -4.51 9.97 -15.59
C PRO A 348 -3.88 10.89 -14.53
N VAL A 349 -4.60 11.27 -13.47
CA VAL A 349 -4.03 12.09 -12.37
C VAL A 349 -3.14 11.23 -11.48
N MET A 350 -3.57 10.02 -11.16
CA MET A 350 -2.81 9.03 -10.39
C MET A 350 -1.51 8.64 -11.12
N LEU A 351 -1.58 8.48 -12.45
CA LEU A 351 -0.41 8.22 -13.29
C LEU A 351 0.51 9.44 -13.43
N ALA A 352 -0.06 10.65 -13.60
CA ALA A 352 0.73 11.88 -13.75
C ALA A 352 1.50 12.27 -12.49
N LYS A 353 0.92 12.11 -11.29
CA LYS A 353 1.62 12.45 -10.02
C LYS A 353 2.77 11.49 -9.67
N ALA A 354 2.71 10.25 -10.16
CA ALA A 354 3.69 9.21 -9.89
C ALA A 354 5.08 9.56 -10.45
N VAL A 355 5.11 10.21 -11.62
CA VAL A 355 6.32 10.68 -12.33
C VAL A 355 6.60 12.13 -11.94
N LYS A 356 7.56 12.34 -11.06
CA LYS A 356 7.90 13.66 -10.52
C LYS A 356 8.62 14.48 -11.59
N ASN A 357 8.20 15.72 -11.82
CA ASN A 357 8.93 16.62 -12.71
C ASN A 357 10.28 17.05 -12.10
N SER A 358 11.17 17.66 -12.88
CA SER A 358 12.53 18.00 -12.44
C SER A 358 12.57 18.82 -11.14
N LYS A 359 11.64 19.77 -10.97
CA LYS A 359 11.56 20.58 -9.75
C LYS A 359 11.10 19.76 -8.54
N GLU A 360 10.13 18.86 -8.72
CA GLU A 360 9.72 17.92 -7.66
C GLU A 360 10.84 16.94 -7.30
N GLN A 361 11.65 16.49 -8.27
CA GLN A 361 12.83 15.66 -8.02
C GLN A 361 13.97 16.40 -7.30
N GLU A 362 14.16 17.70 -7.55
CA GLU A 362 15.11 18.54 -6.80
C GLU A 362 14.67 18.71 -5.34
N LEU A 363 13.39 19.01 -5.13
CA LEU A 363 12.78 19.18 -3.82
C LEU A 363 12.89 17.89 -2.98
N LEU A 364 12.48 16.74 -3.55
CA LEU A 364 12.60 15.44 -2.86
C LEU A 364 14.05 15.05 -2.55
N ARG A 365 15.01 15.30 -3.45
CA ARG A 365 16.45 15.11 -3.14
C ARG A 365 16.90 15.99 -1.97
N ALA A 366 16.41 17.23 -1.88
CA ALA A 366 16.74 18.12 -0.77
C ALA A 366 16.10 17.65 0.56
N ALA A 367 14.85 17.16 0.54
CA ALA A 367 14.17 16.63 1.72
C ALA A 367 14.96 15.48 2.36
N HIS A 368 15.37 14.49 1.55
CA HIS A 368 16.17 13.35 2.04
C HIS A 368 17.54 13.74 2.59
N VAL A 369 18.13 14.87 2.18
CA VAL A 369 19.39 15.38 2.76
C VAL A 369 19.20 15.94 4.18
N ARG A 370 18.09 16.63 4.46
CA ARG A 370 17.78 17.08 5.84
C ARG A 370 17.31 15.94 6.73
N ASP A 371 16.56 15.00 6.18
CA ASP A 371 16.13 13.82 6.90
C ASP A 371 17.33 12.95 7.31
N ALA A 372 18.30 12.77 6.40
CA ALA A 372 19.56 12.12 6.71
C ALA A 372 20.34 12.80 7.85
N VAL A 373 20.26 14.13 8.02
CA VAL A 373 20.83 14.80 9.20
C VAL A 373 20.11 14.36 10.48
N ALA A 374 18.78 14.44 10.53
CA ALA A 374 18.02 14.02 11.71
C ALA A 374 18.28 12.56 12.10
N VAL A 375 18.37 11.65 11.11
CA VAL A 375 18.67 10.23 11.35
C VAL A 375 20.14 10.00 11.76
N ILE A 376 21.11 10.76 11.22
CA ILE A 376 22.51 10.68 11.66
C ILE A 376 22.66 11.15 13.12
N GLN A 377 22.02 12.27 13.48
CA GLN A 377 21.96 12.74 14.87
C GLN A 377 21.36 11.69 15.81
N TYR A 378 20.27 11.06 15.37
CA TYR A 378 19.58 10.02 16.11
C TYR A 378 20.43 8.77 16.37
N LEU A 379 21.11 8.26 15.34
CA LEU A 379 21.96 7.06 15.46
C LEU A 379 23.19 7.31 16.33
N LEU A 380 23.82 8.49 16.22
CA LEU A 380 24.91 8.91 17.11
C LEU A 380 24.44 9.02 18.57
N TRP A 381 23.28 9.65 18.81
CA TRP A 381 22.69 9.76 20.15
C TRP A 381 22.39 8.38 20.76
N LEU A 382 21.86 7.44 19.98
CA LEU A 382 21.64 6.06 20.45
C LEU A 382 22.97 5.36 20.80
N GLU A 383 24.00 5.47 19.96
CA GLU A 383 25.32 4.88 20.23
C GLU A 383 25.93 5.40 21.54
N GLN A 384 25.73 6.69 21.86
CA GLN A 384 26.17 7.29 23.11
C GLN A 384 25.31 6.90 24.33
N THR A 385 24.00 6.66 24.17
CA THR A 385 23.04 6.57 25.30
C THR A 385 22.48 5.18 25.60
N VAL A 386 22.41 4.27 24.62
CA VAL A 386 21.99 2.88 24.85
C VAL A 386 22.93 2.14 25.82
N PRO A 387 24.28 2.28 25.75
CA PRO A 387 25.19 1.72 26.76
C PRO A 387 24.95 2.23 28.20
N GLN A 388 24.24 3.34 28.36
CA GLN A 388 23.89 3.90 29.68
C GLN A 388 22.56 3.34 30.23
N GLY A 389 21.83 2.53 29.46
CA GLY A 389 20.56 1.90 29.87
C GLY A 389 19.40 2.90 30.06
N GLN A 390 19.50 4.09 29.48
CA GLN A 390 18.56 5.20 29.66
C GLN A 390 17.41 5.24 28.63
N VAL A 391 17.56 4.54 27.50
CA VAL A 391 16.61 4.60 26.37
C VAL A 391 15.70 3.37 26.33
N ASP A 392 14.44 3.60 25.98
CA ASP A 392 13.45 2.59 25.61
C ASP A 392 12.85 2.90 24.23
N GLU A 393 12.18 1.92 23.64
CA GLU A 393 11.66 2.00 22.26
C GLU A 393 10.78 3.24 22.03
N PHE A 394 9.96 3.61 23.02
CA PHE A 394 9.06 4.76 22.95
C PHE A 394 9.80 6.10 23.08
N LEU A 395 10.83 6.18 23.94
CA LEU A 395 11.72 7.34 23.96
C LEU A 395 12.51 7.47 22.66
N GLY A 396 12.92 6.34 22.08
CA GLY A 396 13.58 6.27 20.77
C GLY A 396 12.73 6.91 19.68
N ALA A 397 11.52 6.41 19.43
CA ALA A 397 10.60 6.97 18.42
C ALA A 397 10.36 8.47 18.62
N ARG A 398 10.09 8.90 19.86
CA ARG A 398 9.86 10.31 20.16
C ARG A 398 11.09 11.21 19.98
N HIS A 399 12.31 10.68 20.01
CA HIS A 399 13.52 11.49 19.84
C HIS A 399 13.83 11.75 18.36
N ILE A 400 13.70 10.75 17.49
CA ILE A 400 13.84 10.96 16.03
C ILE A 400 12.76 11.90 15.49
N ASP A 401 11.50 11.75 15.94
CA ASP A 401 10.42 12.69 15.59
C ASP A 401 10.78 14.13 16.00
N ALA A 402 11.31 14.31 17.22
CA ALA A 402 11.73 15.62 17.73
C ALA A 402 12.91 16.21 16.92
N LEU A 403 13.87 15.38 16.48
CA LEU A 403 14.95 15.82 15.59
C LEU A 403 14.40 16.24 14.22
N ARG A 404 13.47 15.48 13.63
CA ARG A 404 12.76 15.87 12.38
C ARG A 404 11.98 17.17 12.52
N TRP A 405 11.37 17.46 13.67
CA TRP A 405 10.69 18.74 13.91
C TRP A 405 11.62 19.96 13.95
N THR A 406 12.93 19.79 14.15
CA THR A 406 13.90 20.91 14.05
C THR A 406 14.32 21.22 12.61
N GLN A 407 14.14 20.27 11.68
CA GLN A 407 14.61 20.41 10.30
C GLN A 407 13.74 21.35 9.48
N GLN A 408 14.38 22.11 8.57
CA GLN A 408 13.70 23.11 7.75
C GLN A 408 12.57 22.49 6.90
N HIS A 409 11.46 23.20 6.78
CA HIS A 409 10.22 22.81 6.07
C HIS A 409 9.45 21.62 6.66
N SER A 410 9.88 21.05 7.80
CA SER A 410 9.23 19.91 8.45
C SER A 410 7.76 20.14 8.80
N ARG A 411 6.98 19.07 8.72
CA ARG A 411 5.54 18.97 9.04
C ARG A 411 5.22 17.77 9.93
N GLY A 412 6.24 17.14 10.53
CA GLY A 412 6.11 15.96 11.38
C GLY A 412 6.49 14.67 10.66
N PRO A 413 6.25 13.50 11.27
CA PRO A 413 6.58 12.22 10.66
C PRO A 413 5.60 11.83 9.54
N SER A 414 6.05 10.97 8.62
CA SER A 414 5.26 10.48 7.47
C SER A 414 4.50 9.16 7.74
N PHE A 415 4.73 8.55 8.89
CA PHE A 415 3.96 7.45 9.49
C PHE A 415 4.29 7.36 11.00
N GLU A 416 3.73 6.40 11.74
CA GLU A 416 4.10 6.19 13.14
C GLU A 416 5.48 5.52 13.24
N SER A 417 6.48 6.25 13.75
CA SER A 417 7.89 5.81 13.85
C SER A 417 8.05 4.46 14.57
N ILE A 418 8.40 3.43 13.79
CA ILE A 418 8.73 2.08 14.25
C ILE A 418 10.09 2.12 14.94
N SER A 419 10.15 1.64 16.17
CA SER A 419 11.35 1.64 17.01
C SER A 419 11.30 0.37 17.85
N ALA A 420 12.16 -0.59 17.54
CA ALA A 420 11.96 -1.98 17.95
C ALA A 420 13.27 -2.66 18.36
N SER A 421 13.32 -3.24 19.56
CA SER A 421 14.47 -3.92 20.16
C SER A 421 14.25 -5.44 20.25
N GLY A 422 15.21 -6.21 19.74
CA GLY A 422 15.20 -7.68 19.80
C GLY A 422 13.91 -8.28 19.24
N LEU A 423 13.17 -9.01 20.08
CA LEU A 423 11.96 -9.72 19.69
C LEU A 423 10.85 -8.84 19.07
N ASN A 424 10.83 -7.53 19.37
CA ASN A 424 9.87 -6.61 18.75
C ASN A 424 10.25 -6.27 17.31
N ALA A 425 11.54 -6.25 16.95
CA ALA A 425 12.00 -5.99 15.58
C ALA A 425 11.58 -7.12 14.61
N ALA A 426 11.25 -8.31 15.13
CA ALA A 426 10.67 -9.40 14.34
C ALA A 426 9.22 -9.11 13.85
N LEU A 427 8.59 -8.03 14.32
CA LEU A 427 7.26 -7.60 13.91
C LEU A 427 7.40 -6.41 12.95
N ALA A 428 7.15 -6.65 11.66
CA ALA A 428 7.51 -5.72 10.59
C ALA A 428 6.91 -4.30 10.69
N HIS A 429 5.75 -4.14 11.35
CA HIS A 429 5.09 -2.86 11.65
C HIS A 429 4.81 -2.72 13.16
N TYR A 430 5.86 -2.74 13.99
CA TYR A 430 5.73 -2.54 15.45
C TYR A 430 5.91 -1.06 15.84
N SER A 431 4.83 -0.44 16.34
CA SER A 431 4.89 0.83 17.05
C SER A 431 5.00 0.61 18.57
N PRO A 432 6.00 1.20 19.26
CA PRO A 432 6.07 1.13 20.71
C PRO A 432 5.07 2.05 21.39
N SER A 433 4.42 1.56 22.44
CA SER A 433 3.57 2.36 23.32
C SER A 433 4.16 2.46 24.73
N ASN A 434 3.61 3.36 25.55
CA ASN A 434 3.97 3.49 26.95
C ASN A 434 3.82 2.16 27.74
N THR A 435 2.97 1.23 27.29
CA THR A 435 2.74 -0.09 27.92
C THR A 435 3.42 -1.27 27.21
N THR A 436 3.82 -1.15 25.94
CA THR A 436 4.44 -2.25 25.16
C THR A 436 5.95 -2.12 24.96
N ARG A 437 6.55 -0.98 25.35
CA ARG A 437 7.97 -0.66 25.19
C ARG A 437 8.93 -1.56 26.00
N ARG A 438 10.03 -1.95 25.35
CA ARG A 438 11.25 -2.54 25.91
C ARG A 438 12.32 -1.46 26.11
N LYS A 439 13.23 -1.66 27.06
CA LYS A 439 14.51 -0.94 27.05
C LYS A 439 15.36 -1.40 25.86
N LEU A 440 16.11 -0.49 25.26
CA LEU A 440 17.15 -0.85 24.30
C LEU A 440 18.33 -1.49 25.04
N SER A 441 19.03 -2.39 24.36
CA SER A 441 20.22 -3.07 24.87
C SER A 441 21.35 -3.01 23.85
N VAL A 442 22.59 -3.11 24.31
CA VAL A 442 23.75 -3.33 23.42
C VAL A 442 23.79 -4.76 22.87
N ASP A 443 23.15 -5.71 23.57
CA ASP A 443 23.14 -7.14 23.21
C ASP A 443 21.92 -7.55 22.35
N GLU A 444 21.12 -6.59 21.89
CA GLU A 444 20.00 -6.82 20.97
C GLU A 444 20.25 -6.08 19.64
N MET A 445 19.67 -6.62 18.56
CA MET A 445 19.45 -5.82 17.35
C MET A 445 18.38 -4.78 17.63
N TYR A 446 18.60 -3.56 17.15
CA TYR A 446 17.61 -2.49 17.17
C TYR A 446 17.27 -2.06 15.73
N LEU A 447 15.98 -1.94 15.44
CA LEU A 447 15.44 -1.52 14.16
C LEU A 447 14.68 -0.21 14.38
N ALA A 448 15.10 0.84 13.69
CA ALA A 448 14.36 2.09 13.55
C ALA A 448 13.90 2.22 12.10
N ASP A 449 12.58 2.31 11.91
CA ASP A 449 11.96 2.60 10.62
C ASP A 449 11.03 3.79 10.77
N THR A 450 11.39 4.88 10.10
CA THR A 450 10.89 6.21 10.44
C THR A 450 11.01 7.15 9.24
N GLY A 451 9.99 7.94 8.96
CA GLY A 451 9.99 8.93 7.88
C GLY A 451 9.50 10.32 8.31
N GLY A 452 9.59 11.29 7.39
CA GLY A 452 9.26 12.69 7.61
C GLY A 452 8.42 13.31 6.47
N GLN A 453 7.47 14.16 6.84
CA GLN A 453 6.81 15.09 5.92
C GLN A 453 7.50 16.44 5.95
N TYR A 454 7.79 16.98 4.77
CA TYR A 454 8.34 18.31 4.56
C TYR A 454 7.54 19.01 3.45
N LEU A 455 7.45 20.35 3.44
CA LEU A 455 6.77 21.06 2.34
C LEU A 455 7.34 20.74 0.96
N ASP A 456 8.63 20.37 0.90
CA ASP A 456 9.42 19.99 -0.26
C ASP A 456 9.64 18.47 -0.41
N GLY A 457 8.94 17.61 0.32
CA GLY A 457 9.01 16.17 0.08
C GLY A 457 8.48 15.28 1.20
N THR A 458 8.24 14.02 0.86
CA THR A 458 8.01 12.94 1.83
C THR A 458 9.26 12.06 1.85
N THR A 459 9.65 11.58 3.03
CA THR A 459 10.80 10.70 3.24
C THR A 459 10.39 9.44 3.98
N ASP A 460 11.15 8.37 3.75
CA ASP A 460 11.05 7.09 4.43
C ASP A 460 12.46 6.50 4.60
N ILE A 461 12.75 5.79 5.69
CA ILE A 461 14.03 5.12 5.91
C ILE A 461 14.05 4.18 7.14
N THR A 462 14.20 2.88 6.86
CA THR A 462 14.66 1.90 7.85
C THR A 462 16.18 1.79 7.98
N ARG A 463 16.69 1.76 9.23
CA ARG A 463 18.03 1.25 9.60
C ARG A 463 17.95 0.25 10.75
N THR A 464 18.66 -0.87 10.60
CA THR A 464 18.90 -1.86 11.66
C THR A 464 20.36 -1.78 12.13
N VAL A 465 20.59 -1.79 13.45
CA VAL A 465 21.89 -1.58 14.12
C VAL A 465 22.12 -2.53 15.30
N HIS A 466 23.37 -2.65 15.77
CA HIS A 466 23.75 -3.46 16.95
C HIS A 466 25.04 -2.95 17.62
N TRP A 467 24.96 -2.50 18.88
CA TRP A 467 26.09 -1.85 19.57
C TRP A 467 27.06 -2.80 20.29
N GLY A 468 26.63 -4.01 20.64
CA GLY A 468 27.45 -5.06 21.27
C GLY A 468 28.04 -6.05 20.26
N THR A 469 28.18 -7.32 20.63
CA THR A 469 28.68 -8.37 19.72
C THR A 469 27.53 -9.15 19.05
N PRO A 470 27.22 -8.92 17.76
CA PRO A 470 26.15 -9.65 17.08
C PRO A 470 26.53 -11.12 16.82
N THR A 471 25.54 -12.00 16.84
CA THR A 471 25.72 -13.43 16.55
C THR A 471 26.03 -13.69 15.06
N PRO A 472 26.63 -14.85 14.71
CA PRO A 472 26.89 -15.20 13.31
C PRO A 472 25.64 -15.19 12.43
N LEU A 473 24.49 -15.66 12.95
CA LEU A 473 23.22 -15.66 12.22
C LEU A 473 22.69 -14.24 11.96
N GLN A 474 22.81 -13.34 12.94
CA GLN A 474 22.44 -11.93 12.79
C GLN A 474 23.31 -11.25 11.72
N LYS A 475 24.62 -11.50 11.72
CA LYS A 475 25.54 -10.97 10.70
C LYS A 475 25.27 -11.52 9.30
N GLU A 476 25.06 -12.83 9.16
CA GLU A 476 24.72 -13.44 7.88
C GLU A 476 23.39 -12.89 7.34
N ALA A 477 22.34 -12.87 8.17
CA ALA A 477 21.03 -12.37 7.76
C ALA A 477 21.08 -10.89 7.36
N TYR A 478 21.74 -10.03 8.15
CA TYR A 478 21.88 -8.61 7.82
C TYR A 478 22.64 -8.40 6.51
N THR A 479 23.73 -9.14 6.33
CA THR A 479 24.53 -9.04 5.11
C THR A 479 23.75 -9.50 3.89
N ARG A 480 22.93 -10.55 3.99
CA ARG A 480 22.06 -11.01 2.89
C ARG A 480 20.93 -10.04 2.57
N VAL A 481 20.34 -9.37 3.57
CA VAL A 481 19.40 -8.26 3.34
C VAL A 481 20.10 -7.09 2.61
N LEU A 482 21.30 -6.71 3.07
CA LEU A 482 22.10 -5.65 2.45
C LEU A 482 22.51 -5.98 1.01
N MET A 483 22.90 -7.23 0.75
CA MET A 483 23.16 -7.73 -0.62
C MET A 483 21.93 -7.53 -1.52
N GLY A 484 20.73 -7.83 -1.02
CA GLY A 484 19.48 -7.61 -1.74
C GLY A 484 19.20 -6.15 -2.06
N ASN A 485 19.33 -5.25 -1.06
CA ASN A 485 19.16 -3.80 -1.23
C ASN A 485 20.14 -3.26 -2.30
N ILE A 486 21.41 -3.64 -2.20
CA ILE A 486 22.47 -3.21 -3.12
C ILE A 486 22.25 -3.78 -4.54
N ASP A 487 21.87 -5.06 -4.66
CA ASP A 487 21.76 -5.75 -5.95
C ASP A 487 20.56 -5.25 -6.77
N LEU A 488 19.48 -4.84 -6.10
CA LEU A 488 18.37 -4.12 -6.74
C LEU A 488 18.71 -2.64 -7.00
N SER A 489 19.31 -1.93 -6.05
CA SER A 489 19.70 -0.52 -6.20
C SER A 489 20.69 -0.27 -7.34
N ARG A 490 21.53 -1.26 -7.71
CA ARG A 490 22.42 -1.12 -8.88
C ARG A 490 21.82 -1.59 -10.21
N LEU A 491 20.57 -2.08 -10.22
CA LEU A 491 20.05 -2.81 -11.36
C LEU A 491 19.87 -1.90 -12.58
N VAL A 492 20.33 -2.38 -13.74
CA VAL A 492 20.10 -1.73 -15.03
C VAL A 492 19.11 -2.60 -15.80
N PHE A 493 17.93 -2.06 -16.10
CA PHE A 493 16.79 -2.79 -16.62
C PHE A 493 16.16 -2.11 -17.85
N PRO A 494 15.47 -2.87 -18.74
CA PRO A 494 14.78 -2.28 -19.89
C PRO A 494 13.64 -1.34 -19.44
N PRO A 495 13.26 -0.35 -20.27
CA PRO A 495 12.03 0.41 -20.06
C PRO A 495 10.81 -0.53 -20.12
N ASN A 496 9.66 -0.05 -19.64
CA ASN A 496 8.42 -0.83 -19.52
C ASN A 496 8.53 -2.07 -18.59
N THR A 497 9.52 -2.12 -17.69
CA THR A 497 9.67 -3.17 -16.67
C THR A 497 8.90 -2.82 -15.39
N ALA A 498 7.92 -3.65 -15.00
CA ALA A 498 7.26 -3.55 -13.69
C ALA A 498 8.18 -3.98 -12.54
N GLY A 499 8.08 -3.31 -11.39
CA GLY A 499 8.87 -3.64 -10.19
C GLY A 499 8.74 -5.11 -9.78
N ARG A 500 7.56 -5.69 -9.95
CA ARG A 500 7.28 -7.13 -9.74
C ARG A 500 8.24 -8.08 -10.47
N ASN A 501 8.76 -7.68 -11.64
CA ASN A 501 9.68 -8.49 -12.45
C ASN A 501 11.12 -8.47 -11.91
N VAL A 502 11.49 -7.41 -11.18
CA VAL A 502 12.85 -7.20 -10.65
C VAL A 502 12.95 -7.45 -9.13
N GLU A 503 11.83 -7.69 -8.46
CA GLU A 503 11.77 -8.02 -7.02
C GLU A 503 12.73 -9.16 -6.61
N ALA A 504 12.92 -10.15 -7.48
CA ALA A 504 13.77 -11.30 -7.22
C ALA A 504 15.25 -10.93 -6.94
N PHE A 505 15.74 -9.78 -7.42
CA PHE A 505 17.11 -9.32 -7.14
C PHE A 505 17.30 -9.01 -5.65
N ALA A 506 16.30 -8.42 -4.98
CA ALA A 506 16.36 -8.14 -3.55
C ALA A 506 16.16 -9.39 -2.68
N ARG A 507 15.45 -10.40 -3.18
CA ARG A 507 15.15 -11.64 -2.44
C ARG A 507 16.24 -12.71 -2.57
N ARG A 508 16.99 -12.73 -3.67
CA ARG A 508 17.93 -13.80 -4.04
C ARG A 508 18.89 -14.20 -2.92
N ALA A 509 19.58 -13.24 -2.31
CA ALA A 509 20.63 -13.52 -1.33
C ALA A 509 20.09 -14.22 -0.05
N LEU A 510 18.79 -14.07 0.25
CA LEU A 510 18.09 -14.80 1.30
C LEU A 510 17.58 -16.17 0.81
N TRP A 511 17.02 -16.22 -0.41
CA TRP A 511 16.55 -17.47 -1.03
C TRP A 511 17.66 -18.51 -1.22
N ASP A 512 18.89 -18.07 -1.53
CA ASP A 512 20.08 -18.93 -1.66
C ASP A 512 20.42 -19.70 -0.36
N VAL A 513 19.82 -19.34 0.79
CA VAL A 513 19.88 -20.09 2.07
C VAL A 513 18.49 -20.40 2.67
N GLY A 514 17.42 -20.31 1.88
CA GLY A 514 16.06 -20.66 2.32
C GLY A 514 15.39 -19.65 3.27
N LEU A 515 15.89 -18.42 3.36
CA LEU A 515 15.28 -17.32 4.12
C LEU A 515 14.41 -16.44 3.19
N ASN A 516 13.43 -15.70 3.74
CA ASN A 516 12.58 -14.77 2.97
C ASN A 516 11.90 -13.74 3.90
N TYR A 517 11.28 -12.70 3.33
CA TYR A 517 10.44 -11.72 4.04
C TYR A 517 8.99 -11.68 3.50
N GLY A 518 8.04 -11.37 4.37
CA GLY A 518 6.59 -11.47 4.13
C GLY A 518 5.86 -10.20 3.71
N HIS A 519 6.59 -9.15 3.30
CA HIS A 519 6.05 -7.91 2.73
C HIS A 519 6.60 -7.71 1.31
N GLY A 520 6.23 -6.60 0.65
CA GLY A 520 6.80 -6.18 -0.62
C GLY A 520 8.28 -5.81 -0.51
N THR A 521 8.85 -5.35 -1.63
CA THR A 521 10.24 -4.84 -1.68
C THR A 521 10.28 -3.31 -1.82
N GLY A 522 9.11 -2.67 -1.85
CA GLY A 522 8.95 -1.23 -1.92
C GLY A 522 7.64 -0.76 -2.53
N HIS A 523 7.45 0.54 -2.40
CA HIS A 523 6.29 1.34 -2.81
C HIS A 523 6.77 2.67 -3.38
N GLY A 524 5.93 3.37 -4.13
CA GLY A 524 6.19 4.75 -4.52
C GLY A 524 6.32 5.68 -3.31
N ILE A 525 7.03 6.80 -3.48
CA ILE A 525 7.08 7.89 -2.49
C ILE A 525 6.46 9.16 -3.07
N GLY A 526 5.53 9.78 -2.35
CA GLY A 526 4.87 11.02 -2.74
C GLY A 526 5.72 12.28 -2.57
N ASN A 527 5.33 13.39 -3.21
CA ASN A 527 5.94 14.70 -2.97
C ASN A 527 5.08 15.53 -2.00
N PHE A 528 5.41 15.46 -0.71
CA PHE A 528 4.58 15.98 0.39
C PHE A 528 3.15 15.44 0.27
N LEU A 529 3.02 14.11 0.17
CA LEU A 529 1.77 13.35 0.02
C LEU A 529 1.94 12.05 0.83
N SER A 530 1.21 10.98 0.50
CA SER A 530 1.37 9.67 1.16
C SER A 530 2.79 9.13 1.02
N VAL A 531 3.28 8.49 2.09
CA VAL A 531 4.58 7.80 2.08
C VAL A 531 4.54 6.56 1.19
N HIS A 532 3.44 5.80 1.21
CA HIS A 532 3.16 4.74 0.24
C HIS A 532 2.32 5.31 -0.93
N GLU A 533 2.97 5.77 -2.00
CA GLU A 533 2.30 6.37 -3.15
C GLU A 533 2.00 5.38 -4.28
N TRP A 534 0.71 5.14 -4.54
CA TRP A 534 0.24 4.41 -5.71
C TRP A 534 0.37 5.26 -7.00
N PRO A 535 0.67 4.63 -8.17
CA PRO A 535 0.66 3.19 -8.43
C PRO A 535 2.05 2.55 -8.56
N VAL A 536 3.10 3.15 -8.00
CA VAL A 536 4.50 2.66 -8.11
C VAL A 536 4.78 1.60 -7.04
N GLY A 537 5.56 0.55 -7.37
CA GLY A 537 5.97 -0.47 -6.41
C GLY A 537 6.29 -1.84 -7.03
N PHE A 538 6.37 -2.87 -6.17
CA PHE A 538 6.79 -4.23 -6.51
C PHE A 538 5.66 -5.30 -6.43
N GLN A 539 4.40 -4.86 -6.36
CA GLN A 539 3.20 -5.71 -6.31
C GLN A 539 2.63 -5.98 -7.72
N SER A 540 1.60 -6.83 -7.83
CA SER A 540 1.08 -7.31 -9.12
C SER A 540 0.19 -6.33 -9.89
N ASN A 541 -0.36 -5.31 -9.22
CA ASN A 541 -1.15 -4.22 -9.80
C ASN A 541 -0.31 -2.95 -10.04
N ASN A 542 0.95 -2.88 -9.58
CA ASN A 542 1.81 -1.72 -9.84
C ASN A 542 2.17 -1.57 -11.32
N VAL A 543 2.28 -0.31 -11.76
CA VAL A 543 2.63 0.03 -13.15
C VAL A 543 4.12 -0.22 -13.45
N PRO A 544 4.53 -0.27 -14.73
CA PRO A 544 5.93 -0.23 -15.12
C PRO A 544 6.70 0.95 -14.52
N LEU A 545 7.94 0.71 -14.09
CA LEU A 545 8.84 1.74 -13.59
C LEU A 545 9.27 2.65 -14.76
N ALA A 546 9.17 3.96 -14.55
CA ALA A 546 9.54 5.01 -15.49
C ALA A 546 10.45 6.06 -14.85
N ALA A 547 11.32 6.69 -15.64
CA ALA A 547 12.20 7.76 -15.16
C ALA A 547 11.38 8.90 -14.51
N GLY A 548 11.83 9.37 -13.35
CA GLY A 548 11.10 10.37 -12.55
C GLY A 548 10.22 9.78 -11.43
N MET A 549 10.01 8.47 -11.38
CA MET A 549 9.35 7.82 -10.24
C MET A 549 10.32 7.67 -9.05
N PHE A 550 9.87 7.98 -7.83
CA PHE A 550 10.56 7.63 -6.59
C PHE A 550 9.93 6.36 -6.00
N THR A 551 10.75 5.45 -5.47
CA THR A 551 10.35 4.22 -4.80
C THR A 551 11.25 3.90 -3.61
N SER A 552 10.74 3.23 -2.58
CA SER A 552 11.57 2.52 -1.59
C SER A 552 12.17 1.24 -2.19
N ILE A 553 13.27 0.78 -1.59
CA ILE A 553 13.95 -0.50 -1.78
C ILE A 553 14.22 -1.06 -0.37
N GLU A 554 13.30 -1.85 0.15
CA GLU A 554 13.14 -2.18 1.60
C GLU A 554 13.25 -3.69 1.94
N PRO A 555 14.21 -4.48 1.42
CA PRO A 555 14.31 -5.88 1.81
C PRO A 555 14.53 -6.05 3.32
N GLY A 556 14.05 -7.17 3.86
CA GLY A 556 14.18 -7.49 5.27
C GLY A 556 14.31 -8.99 5.56
N TYR A 557 14.38 -9.33 6.84
CA TYR A 557 14.29 -10.69 7.36
C TYR A 557 13.85 -10.63 8.82
N TYR A 558 12.87 -11.46 9.20
CA TYR A 558 12.26 -11.44 10.52
C TYR A 558 12.34 -12.85 11.12
N ARG A 559 12.74 -12.90 12.39
CA ARG A 559 12.99 -14.12 13.14
C ARG A 559 12.12 -14.12 14.39
N ASP A 560 10.91 -14.66 14.26
CA ASP A 560 9.86 -14.68 15.29
C ASP A 560 10.36 -14.89 16.72
N GLY A 561 10.32 -13.83 17.53
CA GLY A 561 10.69 -13.88 18.94
C GLY A 561 12.19 -13.72 19.24
N GLU A 562 13.05 -13.57 18.22
CA GLU A 562 14.50 -13.35 18.37
C GLU A 562 14.91 -11.92 17.93
N PHE A 563 14.76 -11.60 16.64
CA PHE A 563 15.16 -10.31 16.05
C PHE A 563 14.47 -10.07 14.70
N GLY A 564 14.61 -8.86 14.15
CA GLY A 564 14.30 -8.59 12.76
C GLY A 564 15.22 -7.52 12.18
N ILE A 565 15.28 -7.49 10.85
CA ILE A 565 16.13 -6.63 10.04
C ILE A 565 15.28 -6.11 8.88
N ARG A 566 15.39 -4.81 8.60
CA ARG A 566 15.06 -4.21 7.32
C ARG A 566 16.14 -3.17 6.99
N ILE A 567 16.49 -3.05 5.72
CA ILE A 567 17.47 -2.08 5.21
C ILE A 567 16.85 -1.41 4.00
N GLU A 568 16.47 -0.17 4.18
CA GLU A 568 15.62 0.53 3.23
C GLU A 568 16.27 1.78 2.70
N ASP A 569 16.16 1.98 1.40
CA ASP A 569 16.59 3.21 0.77
C ASP A 569 15.56 3.70 -0.26
N ILE A 570 15.32 5.02 -0.27
CA ILE A 570 14.53 5.66 -1.31
C ILE A 570 15.43 5.91 -2.50
N ALA A 571 14.95 5.53 -3.67
CA ALA A 571 15.64 5.77 -4.94
C ALA A 571 14.70 6.37 -6.00
N LEU A 572 15.28 7.25 -6.81
CA LEU A 572 14.68 7.80 -8.01
C LEU A 572 15.04 6.91 -9.21
N VAL A 573 14.05 6.53 -10.02
CA VAL A 573 14.28 5.88 -11.31
C VAL A 573 14.85 6.91 -12.29
N VAL A 574 15.99 6.60 -12.89
CA VAL A 574 16.75 7.45 -13.82
C VAL A 574 17.19 6.66 -15.06
N GLU A 575 17.57 7.37 -16.13
CA GLU A 575 18.15 6.75 -17.32
C GLU A 575 19.53 6.13 -17.04
N ALA A 576 19.75 4.91 -17.54
CA ALA A 576 20.99 4.15 -17.36
C ALA A 576 21.95 4.33 -18.54
N GLN A 577 23.19 4.75 -18.23
CA GLN A 577 24.27 4.78 -19.22
C GLN A 577 24.74 3.34 -19.52
N THR A 578 24.53 2.89 -20.75
CA THR A 578 24.81 1.51 -21.19
C THR A 578 25.92 1.47 -22.24
N LYS A 579 26.66 0.35 -22.28
CA LYS A 579 27.81 0.15 -23.20
C LYS A 579 27.42 0.13 -24.68
N HIS A 580 26.18 -0.25 -24.98
CA HIS A 580 25.65 -0.40 -26.33
C HIS A 580 24.46 0.55 -26.48
N PRO A 581 24.24 1.16 -27.66
CA PRO A 581 23.06 1.99 -27.89
C PRO A 581 21.77 1.24 -27.55
N THR A 582 20.85 1.93 -26.88
CA THR A 582 19.50 1.44 -26.59
C THR A 582 18.61 1.55 -27.83
N GLY A 583 17.34 1.15 -27.70
CA GLY A 583 16.33 1.43 -28.72
C GLY A 583 15.86 2.89 -28.67
N GLU A 584 14.65 3.14 -29.17
CA GLU A 584 13.98 4.46 -29.09
C GLU A 584 13.74 4.91 -27.64
N GLU A 585 13.62 3.96 -26.71
CA GLU A 585 13.57 4.20 -25.26
C GLU A 585 14.90 3.81 -24.58
N PRO A 586 15.37 4.58 -23.57
CA PRO A 586 16.56 4.28 -22.78
C PRO A 586 16.31 3.15 -21.77
N PHE A 587 17.39 2.46 -21.37
CA PHE A 587 17.38 1.61 -20.18
C PHE A 587 17.30 2.46 -18.91
N LEU A 588 16.83 1.88 -17.82
CA LEU A 588 16.59 2.54 -16.55
C LEU A 588 17.45 1.92 -15.43
N THR A 589 17.70 2.71 -14.38
CA THR A 589 18.38 2.30 -13.13
C THR A 589 17.94 3.21 -11.98
N PHE A 590 18.56 3.10 -10.81
CA PHE A 590 18.16 3.80 -9.59
C PHE A 590 19.25 4.78 -9.08
N GLU A 591 18.86 6.00 -8.74
CA GLU A 591 19.64 6.96 -7.96
C GLU A 591 19.13 6.96 -6.50
N VAL A 592 19.87 6.35 -5.58
CA VAL A 592 19.53 6.40 -4.13
C VAL A 592 19.67 7.82 -3.59
N VAL A 593 18.63 8.29 -2.87
CA VAL A 593 18.54 9.64 -2.29
C VAL A 593 18.52 9.64 -0.76
N SER A 594 18.14 8.55 -0.11
CA SER A 594 18.35 8.34 1.33
C SER A 594 19.84 8.07 1.59
N LEU A 595 20.47 8.91 2.42
CA LEU A 595 21.93 8.96 2.52
C LEU A 595 22.41 8.86 3.98
N VAL A 596 22.06 7.74 4.61
CA VAL A 596 22.42 7.40 6.01
C VAL A 596 23.29 6.13 6.04
N PRO A 597 24.38 6.09 6.83
CA PRO A 597 25.24 4.91 6.99
C PRO A 597 24.49 3.60 7.27
N TYR A 598 24.97 2.49 6.69
CA TYR A 598 24.67 1.13 7.17
C TYR A 598 25.60 0.76 8.33
N ASP A 599 25.15 -0.12 9.22
CA ASP A 599 25.92 -0.61 10.37
C ASP A 599 27.04 -1.55 9.93
N ARG A 600 28.29 -1.16 10.22
CA ARG A 600 29.49 -1.91 9.85
C ARG A 600 29.80 -3.09 10.78
N ASN A 601 29.27 -3.09 12.01
CA ASN A 601 29.38 -4.21 12.96
C ASN A 601 28.57 -5.41 12.48
N LEU A 602 27.40 -5.16 11.86
CA LEU A 602 26.52 -6.21 11.34
C LEU A 602 26.98 -6.81 9.99
N ILE A 603 27.80 -6.12 9.21
CA ILE A 603 28.28 -6.61 7.90
C ILE A 603 29.36 -7.70 8.06
N ASP A 604 29.16 -8.85 7.39
CA ASP A 604 30.21 -9.81 7.09
C ASP A 604 30.75 -9.57 5.68
N VAL A 605 31.91 -8.91 5.60
CA VAL A 605 32.55 -8.55 4.32
C VAL A 605 32.95 -9.79 3.50
N SER A 606 33.06 -10.98 4.11
CA SER A 606 33.41 -12.22 3.38
C SER A 606 32.28 -12.75 2.49
N LEU A 607 31.02 -12.37 2.75
CA LEU A 607 29.87 -12.71 1.92
C LEU A 607 29.67 -11.73 0.73
N LEU A 608 30.31 -10.56 0.78
CA LEU A 608 30.11 -9.50 -0.22
C LEU A 608 30.99 -9.70 -1.45
N SER A 609 30.37 -9.61 -2.62
CA SER A 609 31.08 -9.51 -3.90
C SER A 609 31.86 -8.20 -4.04
N GLN A 610 32.88 -8.19 -4.89
CA GLN A 610 33.69 -7.00 -5.14
C GLN A 610 32.88 -5.79 -5.65
N GLU A 611 31.77 -6.02 -6.37
CA GLU A 611 30.87 -4.95 -6.83
C GLU A 611 29.94 -4.43 -5.72
N GLN A 612 29.58 -5.26 -4.73
CA GLN A 612 28.87 -4.80 -3.51
C GLN A 612 29.81 -3.97 -2.62
N ILE A 613 31.07 -4.39 -2.48
CA ILE A 613 32.10 -3.59 -1.80
C ILE A 613 32.33 -2.26 -2.51
N LYS A 614 32.45 -2.22 -3.85
CA LYS A 614 32.57 -0.96 -4.62
C LYS A 614 31.37 -0.05 -4.41
N TYR A 615 30.14 -0.58 -4.49
CA TYR A 615 28.91 0.18 -4.25
C TYR A 615 28.91 0.82 -2.86
N LEU A 616 29.23 0.06 -1.81
CA LEU A 616 29.30 0.57 -0.43
C LEU A 616 30.29 1.75 -0.29
N ASN A 617 31.45 1.70 -0.95
CA ASN A 617 32.38 2.82 -0.96
C ASN A 617 31.79 4.07 -1.63
N ALA A 618 31.25 3.91 -2.85
CA ALA A 618 30.61 5.00 -3.58
C ALA A 618 29.41 5.61 -2.84
N TYR A 619 28.66 4.79 -2.09
CA TYR A 619 27.58 5.22 -1.21
C TYR A 619 28.08 6.07 -0.04
N TYR A 620 29.10 5.62 0.71
CA TYR A 620 29.70 6.44 1.78
C TYR A 620 30.39 7.72 1.26
N GLU A 621 30.95 7.70 0.04
CA GLU A 621 31.46 8.90 -0.64
C GLU A 621 30.32 9.86 -1.04
N THR A 622 29.17 9.33 -1.46
CA THR A 622 27.97 10.11 -1.81
C THR A 622 27.33 10.77 -0.57
N ILE A 623 27.26 10.06 0.57
CA ILE A 623 26.85 10.64 1.86
C ILE A 623 27.73 11.86 2.18
N ARG A 624 29.06 11.72 2.09
CA ARG A 624 30.01 12.81 2.34
C ARG A 624 29.85 13.97 1.37
N ALA A 625 29.57 13.70 0.10
CA ALA A 625 29.41 14.74 -0.93
C ALA A 625 28.08 15.50 -0.83
N ARG A 626 26.98 14.85 -0.42
CA ARG A 626 25.63 15.44 -0.42
C ARG A 626 25.11 15.85 0.96
N VAL A 627 25.36 15.05 2.00
CA VAL A 627 24.90 15.32 3.39
C VAL A 627 25.96 16.04 4.21
N GLY A 628 27.25 15.77 3.93
CA GLY A 628 28.38 16.43 4.60
C GLY A 628 28.30 17.98 4.63
N PRO A 629 27.99 18.67 3.50
CA PRO A 629 27.84 20.12 3.47
C PRO A 629 26.70 20.64 4.35
N GLU A 630 25.61 19.88 4.49
CA GLU A 630 24.45 20.26 5.31
C GLU A 630 24.76 20.10 6.81
N LEU A 631 25.45 19.02 7.20
CA LEU A 631 25.96 18.84 8.56
C LEU A 631 26.89 20.00 8.96
N GLN A 632 27.81 20.39 8.07
CA GLN A 632 28.69 21.55 8.28
C GLN A 632 27.91 22.87 8.36
N ARG A 633 26.88 23.05 7.53
CA ARG A 633 25.98 24.23 7.58
C ARG A 633 25.22 24.33 8.91
N GLN A 634 24.82 23.19 9.48
CA GLN A 634 24.17 23.10 10.79
C GLN A 634 25.18 23.08 11.97
N GLN A 635 26.49 23.18 11.71
CA GLN A 635 27.59 23.14 12.70
C GLN A 635 27.73 21.81 13.46
N LEU A 636 27.25 20.72 12.87
CA LEU A 636 27.20 19.37 13.42
C LEU A 636 28.52 18.62 13.17
N GLU A 637 29.57 19.07 13.88
CA GLU A 637 30.95 18.59 13.68
C GLU A 637 31.22 17.16 14.17
N GLU A 638 30.45 16.63 15.12
CA GLU A 638 30.59 15.22 15.54
C GLU A 638 29.92 14.30 14.50
N GLU A 639 28.70 14.65 14.10
CA GLU A 639 27.90 14.00 13.07
C GLU A 639 28.56 14.06 11.68
N TYR A 640 29.31 15.11 11.37
CA TYR A 640 30.12 15.18 10.14
C TYR A 640 31.28 14.17 10.14
N ARG A 641 31.79 13.81 11.32
CA ARG A 641 32.94 12.92 11.50
C ARG A 641 32.51 11.46 11.68
N TRP A 642 31.38 11.19 12.33
CA TRP A 642 30.87 9.85 12.65
C TRP A 642 30.71 8.91 11.42
N PRO A 643 30.18 9.33 10.26
CA PRO A 643 30.10 8.49 9.05
C PRO A 643 31.44 8.08 8.44
N ALA A 644 32.57 8.64 8.88
CA ALA A 644 33.87 8.42 8.25
C ALA A 644 34.23 6.92 8.20
N PRO A 645 34.88 6.43 7.12
CA PRO A 645 35.50 5.11 7.15
C PRO A 645 36.57 5.07 8.27
N PRO A 646 36.79 3.90 8.89
CA PRO A 646 37.84 3.74 9.89
C PRO A 646 39.23 4.11 9.34
N PRO A 647 40.21 4.42 10.21
CA PRO A 647 41.62 4.43 9.79
C PRO A 647 41.98 3.08 9.14
N PRO A 648 42.90 3.07 8.15
CA PRO A 648 43.26 1.84 7.46
C PRO A 648 43.82 0.79 8.43
N PRO A 649 43.52 -0.50 8.24
CA PRO A 649 43.94 -1.56 9.16
C PRO A 649 45.47 -1.71 9.18
N PRO A 650 46.03 -2.31 10.26
CA PRO A 650 47.47 -2.50 10.39
C PRO A 650 48.06 -3.40 9.28
N PRO A 651 49.39 -3.31 9.02
CA PRO A 651 50.02 -3.98 7.89
C PRO A 651 49.81 -5.50 7.90
N GLY A 652 49.09 -6.00 6.89
CA GLY A 652 48.75 -7.42 6.73
C GLY A 652 47.31 -7.67 6.28
N TRP A 653 46.40 -6.74 6.55
CA TRP A 653 45.02 -6.81 6.06
C TRP A 653 44.90 -6.29 4.61
N ALA A 654 44.02 -6.89 3.82
CA ALA A 654 43.80 -6.49 2.43
C ALA A 654 43.24 -5.06 2.33
N ARG A 655 43.71 -4.30 1.33
CA ARG A 655 43.29 -2.90 1.14
C ARG A 655 41.85 -2.81 0.68
N TRP A 656 41.11 -1.86 1.26
CA TRP A 656 40.02 -1.18 0.56
C TRP A 656 40.59 -0.47 -0.68
N PRO A 657 40.14 -0.78 -1.91
CA PRO A 657 40.77 -0.28 -3.14
C PRO A 657 40.34 1.17 -3.43
N SER A 658 41.09 2.13 -2.89
CA SER A 658 40.89 3.56 -3.20
C SER A 658 41.28 3.88 -4.65
N ALA A 659 40.32 4.42 -5.40
CA ALA A 659 40.53 4.88 -6.77
C ALA A 659 41.35 6.19 -6.79
N ARG A 660 42.68 6.07 -6.90
CA ARG A 660 43.54 7.25 -7.08
C ARG A 660 43.46 7.81 -8.49
N SER A 661 42.60 8.80 -8.68
CA SER A 661 42.78 9.78 -9.75
C SER A 661 44.17 10.42 -9.60
N SER A 662 44.97 10.38 -10.67
CA SER A 662 46.27 11.05 -10.72
C SER A 662 46.10 12.40 -11.44
N PRO A 663 46.52 13.54 -10.85
CA PRO A 663 46.31 14.84 -11.47
C PRO A 663 47.20 15.03 -12.70
N CYS A 664 46.61 15.49 -13.80
CA CYS A 664 47.34 15.80 -15.03
C CYS A 664 48.23 17.04 -14.85
N CYS A 665 49.56 16.88 -14.91
CA CYS A 665 50.49 17.99 -15.03
C CYS A 665 50.89 18.20 -16.49
N TRP A 666 50.32 19.23 -17.13
CA TRP A 666 50.78 19.70 -18.44
C TRP A 666 52.10 20.47 -18.33
N ARG A 667 53.17 19.94 -18.95
CA ARG A 667 54.30 20.67 -19.57
C ARG A 667 54.98 19.69 -20.52
N GLY A 668 55.19 20.10 -21.77
CA GLY A 668 55.53 19.17 -22.85
C GLY A 668 56.88 19.42 -23.53
N CYS A 669 57.19 18.56 -24.48
CA CYS A 669 58.11 18.79 -25.59
C CYS A 669 57.50 18.21 -26.88
N ARG A 670 58.05 18.59 -28.04
CA ARG A 670 57.55 18.18 -29.37
C ARG A 670 58.02 16.77 -29.76
N PRO A 671 57.35 16.11 -30.72
CA PRO A 671 57.66 14.75 -31.14
C PRO A 671 58.79 14.69 -32.18
N ASP A 672 59.33 13.50 -32.38
CA ASP A 672 59.75 12.99 -33.70
C ASP A 672 59.39 11.49 -33.79
N PRO A 673 59.18 10.94 -35.00
CA PRO A 673 58.78 9.54 -35.22
C PRO A 673 59.99 8.62 -35.52
N ASP A 674 59.85 7.30 -35.33
CA ASP A 674 59.95 6.33 -36.44
C ASP A 674 59.75 4.85 -36.02
N SER A 675 59.68 3.97 -37.03
CA SER A 675 59.87 2.51 -36.99
C SER A 675 58.78 1.59 -36.38
N SER A 676 58.00 1.00 -37.28
CA SER A 676 57.74 -0.46 -37.33
C SER A 676 58.75 -1.08 -38.35
N PRO A 677 58.86 -2.41 -38.59
CA PRO A 677 57.96 -3.53 -38.23
C PRO A 677 58.66 -4.86 -37.80
N ALA A 678 57.86 -5.95 -37.74
CA ALA A 678 58.24 -7.37 -37.92
C ALA A 678 59.14 -8.07 -36.86
N GLU A 679 59.27 -9.40 -36.78
CA GLU A 679 58.36 -10.56 -36.99
C GLU A 679 59.06 -11.85 -36.43
N ALA A 680 58.33 -12.97 -36.27
CA ALA A 680 58.82 -14.34 -36.01
C ALA A 680 59.38 -14.63 -34.58
N ALA A 681 59.45 -15.87 -34.06
CA ALA A 681 59.03 -17.19 -34.56
C ALA A 681 58.59 -18.13 -33.40
N SER A 682 57.95 -19.27 -33.71
CA SER A 682 57.69 -20.39 -32.77
C SER A 682 58.76 -21.49 -32.88
N PRO A 683 58.78 -22.51 -31.98
CA PRO A 683 58.09 -23.76 -32.36
C PRO A 683 57.42 -24.57 -31.22
N HIS A 684 56.64 -25.56 -31.68
CA HIS A 684 55.99 -26.75 -31.07
C HIS A 684 56.54 -27.37 -29.75
N HIS A 685 55.83 -28.27 -29.02
CA HIS A 685 54.98 -29.38 -29.49
C HIS A 685 54.14 -30.10 -28.38
N ARG A 686 52.96 -30.67 -28.75
CA ARG A 686 52.24 -31.83 -28.13
C ARG A 686 51.64 -31.66 -26.70
N SER A 687 50.54 -32.33 -26.31
CA SER A 687 49.53 -33.13 -27.05
C SER A 687 48.23 -33.33 -26.23
N LEU A 688 47.08 -33.47 -26.91
CA LEU A 688 45.76 -33.82 -26.36
C LEU A 688 45.19 -35.08 -27.05
N PRO A 689 44.43 -35.95 -26.35
CA PRO A 689 43.53 -36.92 -26.98
C PRO A 689 42.14 -36.33 -27.30
N ARG A 690 41.41 -36.94 -28.24
CA ARG A 690 40.04 -36.56 -28.67
C ARG A 690 39.14 -37.80 -28.79
N PHE A 691 37.87 -37.70 -28.40
CA PHE A 691 36.66 -38.28 -29.02
C PHE A 691 35.47 -37.45 -28.45
N ALA A 692 34.55 -36.81 -29.18
CA ALA A 692 33.74 -37.14 -30.38
C ALA A 692 32.63 -38.16 -30.08
N PHE A 693 31.36 -38.01 -30.50
CA PHE A 693 30.60 -36.90 -31.15
C PHE A 693 29.07 -37.22 -31.04
N PHE A 694 28.17 -36.25 -31.31
CA PHE A 694 26.68 -36.39 -31.26
C PHE A 694 26.06 -36.65 -29.85
N PHE A 695 24.75 -36.48 -29.58
CA PHE A 695 23.57 -36.18 -30.42
C PHE A 695 22.69 -35.08 -29.76
N ILE A 696 21.99 -34.27 -30.56
CA ILE A 696 20.85 -33.41 -30.14
C ILE A 696 19.56 -34.06 -30.64
N ILE A 697 18.43 -33.86 -29.96
CA ILE A 697 17.09 -34.50 -30.11
C ILE A 697 16.91 -35.66 -29.11
N ILE A 698 16.04 -35.43 -28.10
CA ILE A 698 15.17 -36.35 -27.31
C ILE A 698 14.71 -35.63 -26.00
N ILE A 699 14.21 -34.39 -26.10
CA ILE A 699 13.42 -33.75 -25.00
C ILE A 699 12.12 -33.09 -25.56
N ILE A 700 11.56 -33.68 -26.62
CA ILE A 700 10.20 -33.37 -27.11
C ILE A 700 9.52 -34.71 -27.46
N LEU A 701 9.29 -35.57 -26.45
CA LEU A 701 8.37 -36.73 -26.46
C LEU A 701 8.43 -37.53 -25.12
N ALA A 702 8.45 -36.83 -23.97
CA ALA A 702 8.62 -37.47 -22.65
C ALA A 702 7.59 -37.06 -21.58
N ILE A 703 6.57 -36.28 -21.93
CA ILE A 703 5.45 -35.94 -21.02
C ILE A 703 4.10 -36.30 -21.67
N LYS A 704 3.90 -37.61 -21.89
CA LYS A 704 2.58 -38.26 -21.90
C LYS A 704 2.75 -39.77 -21.72
N GLN A 705 1.97 -40.33 -20.79
CA GLN A 705 1.77 -41.77 -20.54
C GLN A 705 3.00 -42.60 -20.11
N CYS A 706 3.22 -42.70 -18.80
CA CYS A 706 3.84 -43.88 -18.19
C CYS A 706 3.13 -44.31 -16.87
N GLN A 707 1.83 -44.49 -16.96
CA GLN A 707 0.94 -45.22 -16.04
C GLN A 707 -0.04 -45.99 -16.94
N HIS A 708 -0.40 -47.27 -16.73
CA HIS A 708 -0.10 -48.29 -15.71
C HIS A 708 -0.01 -49.66 -16.41
N ARG A 709 0.50 -50.72 -15.74
CA ARG A 709 -0.17 -52.06 -15.63
C ARG A 709 0.65 -53.14 -14.91
N ARG A 710 0.21 -53.53 -13.70
CA ARG A 710 -0.35 -54.85 -13.31
C ARG A 710 -1.25 -54.58 -12.07
N GLY A 711 -2.40 -55.22 -11.85
CA GLY A 711 -3.19 -56.12 -12.71
C GLY A 711 -4.32 -56.81 -11.90
N GLY A 712 -5.49 -57.01 -12.52
CA GLY A 712 -6.67 -57.68 -11.92
C GLY A 712 -7.71 -56.70 -11.33
N GLU A 713 -9.03 -56.89 -11.49
CA GLU A 713 -9.80 -57.85 -12.31
C GLU A 713 -11.03 -57.17 -12.98
N ALA A 714 -11.80 -57.93 -13.78
CA ALA A 714 -12.95 -57.52 -14.62
C ALA A 714 -14.29 -58.04 -14.01
N PRO A 715 -15.50 -57.93 -14.60
CA PRO A 715 -15.95 -57.43 -15.93
C PRO A 715 -17.05 -56.32 -15.80
N VAL A 716 -17.88 -55.87 -16.77
CA VAL A 716 -18.43 -56.39 -18.05
C VAL A 716 -18.61 -55.25 -19.09
N CYS A 717 -18.68 -55.57 -20.39
CA CYS A 717 -18.84 -54.69 -21.57
C CYS A 717 -20.33 -54.63 -22.05
N PRO A 718 -20.70 -54.08 -23.24
CA PRO A 718 -20.00 -53.20 -24.21
C PRO A 718 -20.66 -51.79 -24.21
N SER A 719 -21.14 -51.06 -25.25
CA SER A 719 -21.23 -51.10 -26.74
C SER A 719 -21.75 -49.73 -27.21
N HIS A 720 -21.42 -49.13 -28.36
CA HIS A 720 -20.37 -49.38 -29.37
C HIS A 720 -20.14 -48.08 -30.19
N LEU A 721 -19.19 -48.07 -31.14
CA LEU A 721 -19.07 -47.04 -32.20
C LEU A 721 -18.97 -47.69 -33.59
N GLY A 722 -19.28 -46.93 -34.65
CA GLY A 722 -19.15 -47.31 -36.06
C GLY A 722 -18.20 -46.40 -36.86
N PRO A 723 -17.69 -46.82 -38.05
CA PRO A 723 -16.53 -46.21 -38.70
C PRO A 723 -16.85 -45.43 -40.00
N ALA A 724 -15.85 -45.21 -40.87
CA ALA A 724 -15.80 -44.07 -41.82
C ALA A 724 -15.72 -44.38 -43.33
N ALA A 725 -16.18 -43.40 -44.13
CA ALA A 725 -15.86 -43.12 -45.56
C ALA A 725 -16.32 -44.17 -46.63
N PRO A 726 -16.17 -43.95 -47.96
CA PRO A 726 -15.78 -42.75 -48.74
C PRO A 726 -16.67 -42.43 -50.00
N LEU A 727 -16.24 -41.44 -50.83
CA LEU A 727 -16.47 -41.27 -52.30
C LEU A 727 -17.88 -41.05 -52.91
N GLN A 728 -18.02 -40.01 -53.77
CA GLN A 728 -18.27 -40.16 -55.23
C GLN A 728 -18.18 -38.82 -56.02
N ARG A 729 -18.33 -38.87 -57.35
CA ARG A 729 -18.33 -37.74 -58.32
C ARG A 729 -19.71 -37.57 -58.99
N GLY A 730 -19.94 -36.43 -59.64
CA GLY A 730 -20.97 -36.24 -60.67
C GLY A 730 -20.64 -35.01 -61.54
N ASP A 731 -20.78 -35.15 -62.86
CA ASP A 731 -20.50 -34.11 -63.86
C ASP A 731 -21.82 -33.45 -64.34
N ASP A 732 -21.77 -32.23 -64.91
CA ASP A 732 -22.46 -31.99 -66.19
C ASP A 732 -22.03 -30.71 -66.96
N LEU A 733 -22.31 -30.80 -68.27
CA LEU A 733 -22.16 -29.88 -69.43
C LEU A 733 -22.49 -28.37 -69.17
N ARG A 734 -22.02 -27.37 -69.94
CA ARG A 734 -21.92 -27.22 -71.42
C ARG A 734 -21.03 -26.00 -71.81
N ALA A 735 -20.90 -25.64 -73.11
CA ALA A 735 -19.91 -24.65 -73.61
C ALA A 735 -20.40 -23.67 -74.71
N GLN A 736 -19.53 -22.68 -75.03
CA GLN A 736 -19.55 -21.67 -76.14
C GLN A 736 -20.45 -20.42 -75.92
N GLY A 737 -20.05 -19.20 -76.35
CA GLY A 737 -18.76 -18.77 -76.94
C GLY A 737 -18.68 -17.31 -77.45
N THR A 738 -17.54 -16.97 -78.08
CA THR A 738 -17.25 -15.84 -79.01
C THR A 738 -17.35 -14.36 -78.59
N SER A 739 -16.21 -13.64 -78.69
CA SER A 739 -15.96 -12.43 -79.53
C SER A 739 -15.07 -11.32 -78.91
N GLN A 740 -14.42 -10.52 -79.77
CA GLN A 740 -13.43 -9.44 -79.52
C GLN A 740 -13.76 -8.26 -80.48
N PRO A 741 -13.30 -6.98 -80.31
CA PRO A 741 -11.89 -6.62 -80.66
C PRO A 741 -11.26 -5.27 -80.12
N ASN A 742 -9.92 -5.13 -80.30
CA ASN A 742 -9.11 -3.93 -80.72
C ASN A 742 -9.08 -2.53 -79.99
N ILE A 743 -7.86 -2.16 -79.47
CA ILE A 743 -6.87 -1.15 -80.01
C ILE A 743 -7.36 0.30 -80.36
N PRO A 744 -6.67 1.47 -80.03
CA PRO A 744 -5.20 1.74 -80.07
C PRO A 744 -4.49 2.76 -79.10
N ARG A 745 -3.16 2.55 -78.93
CA ARG A 745 -1.95 3.47 -78.87
C ARG A 745 -1.97 4.99 -78.49
N ARG A 746 -0.89 5.39 -77.76
CA ARG A 746 -0.05 6.66 -77.74
C ARG A 746 -0.06 7.45 -76.39
N ARG A 747 0.86 8.40 -76.09
CA ARG A 747 2.36 8.51 -76.14
C ARG A 747 2.83 9.84 -75.47
N MET A 748 3.95 9.81 -74.71
CA MET A 748 4.83 10.93 -74.25
C MET A 748 4.47 11.83 -73.03
N LYS A 749 5.49 11.97 -72.15
CA LYS A 749 6.08 13.16 -71.46
C LYS A 749 5.21 14.32 -70.93
N GLY A 750 5.51 14.73 -69.68
CA GLY A 750 5.33 16.10 -69.16
C GLY A 750 5.75 16.23 -67.68
N ASN A 751 6.53 17.25 -67.33
CA ASN A 751 6.82 17.64 -65.92
C ASN A 751 5.85 18.75 -65.49
N GLY A 752 5.52 18.86 -64.19
CA GLY A 752 4.76 19.98 -63.63
C GLY A 752 4.48 19.80 -62.13
N GLU A 753 4.58 20.88 -61.36
CA GLU A 753 4.58 20.85 -59.88
C GLU A 753 3.18 20.90 -59.24
N GLY A 754 3.06 20.27 -58.05
CA GLY A 754 2.45 20.92 -56.87
C GLY A 754 0.93 21.03 -56.74
N ALA A 755 0.28 20.03 -56.11
CA ALA A 755 -0.97 20.20 -55.37
C ALA A 755 -1.12 19.17 -54.24
N ARG A 756 -1.83 19.51 -53.16
CA ARG A 756 -2.17 18.60 -52.04
C ARG A 756 -3.49 17.86 -52.32
N GLN A 757 -3.58 16.58 -52.01
CA GLN A 757 -4.80 15.97 -51.45
C GLN A 757 -4.52 14.63 -50.73
N MET A 758 -5.49 14.17 -49.92
CA MET A 758 -5.38 12.99 -49.06
C MET A 758 -5.78 11.70 -49.80
N GLY A 759 -5.18 10.56 -49.41
CA GLY A 759 -5.62 9.21 -49.76
C GLY A 759 -5.33 8.25 -48.60
N ARG A 760 -6.27 7.37 -48.25
CA ARG A 760 -6.18 6.47 -47.08
C ARG A 760 -5.63 5.09 -47.43
N GLY A 761 -4.95 4.44 -46.47
CA GLY A 761 -4.94 2.98 -46.36
C GLY A 761 -3.60 2.33 -45.95
N PRO A 762 -3.37 2.05 -44.66
CA PRO A 762 -2.35 1.10 -44.23
C PRO A 762 -2.86 -0.34 -44.29
N SER A 763 -1.99 -1.29 -44.64
CA SER A 763 -2.27 -2.73 -44.68
C SER A 763 -2.16 -3.38 -43.30
N SER A 764 -3.02 -4.37 -43.01
CA SER A 764 -3.00 -5.15 -41.77
C SER A 764 -2.04 -6.35 -41.82
N SER A 765 -1.46 -6.69 -40.67
CA SER A 765 -0.85 -8.01 -40.44
C SER A 765 -1.17 -8.52 -39.03
N ALA A 766 -2.07 -9.51 -38.99
CA ALA A 766 -2.49 -10.36 -37.86
C ALA A 766 -1.35 -11.25 -37.32
N TRP A 767 -1.40 -11.99 -36.19
CA TRP A 767 -2.26 -12.19 -34.98
C TRP A 767 -1.34 -12.96 -33.97
N TRP A 768 -1.60 -13.21 -32.69
CA TRP A 768 -2.60 -14.07 -32.00
C TRP A 768 -2.35 -13.95 -30.48
N GLY A 769 -3.25 -14.26 -29.54
CA GLY A 769 -4.64 -14.73 -29.63
C GLY A 769 -5.05 -15.64 -28.44
N HIS A 770 -6.36 -15.92 -28.29
CA HIS A 770 -7.04 -16.78 -27.29
C HIS A 770 -7.41 -16.14 -25.93
N ARG A 771 -8.57 -16.44 -25.32
CA ARG A 771 -9.76 -17.20 -25.82
C ARG A 771 -11.04 -16.75 -25.10
N ALA A 772 -12.16 -16.70 -25.82
CA ALA A 772 -13.51 -16.58 -25.26
C ALA A 772 -14.38 -17.79 -25.68
N HIS A 773 -15.44 -18.08 -24.92
CA HIS A 773 -16.42 -19.13 -25.24
C HIS A 773 -17.78 -18.52 -25.60
N GLN A 774 -18.49 -19.14 -26.56
CA GLN A 774 -19.89 -18.83 -26.89
C GLN A 774 -20.70 -20.12 -27.08
N GLN A 775 -21.92 -20.13 -26.51
CA GLN A 775 -23.14 -20.89 -26.84
C GLN A 775 -24.15 -20.56 -25.71
N HIS A 776 -25.48 -20.47 -25.87
CA HIS A 776 -26.36 -20.91 -26.97
C HIS A 776 -27.28 -19.76 -27.50
N GLN A 777 -28.46 -20.07 -28.06
CA GLN A 777 -29.16 -19.27 -29.09
C GLN A 777 -30.71 -19.40 -28.97
N TRP A 778 -31.46 -18.40 -29.48
CA TRP A 778 -32.96 -18.29 -29.52
C TRP A 778 -33.63 -18.05 -28.14
N GLN A 779 -34.72 -17.28 -27.98
CA GLN A 779 -35.76 -16.77 -28.90
C GLN A 779 -36.10 -15.27 -28.68
N ALA A 780 -37.04 -14.71 -29.46
CA ALA A 780 -37.63 -13.37 -29.32
C ALA A 780 -39.12 -13.38 -29.78
N PRO A 781 -39.90 -12.28 -29.68
CA PRO A 781 -40.45 -11.78 -28.42
C PRO A 781 -41.99 -11.59 -28.46
N GLY A 782 -42.64 -11.65 -27.28
CA GLY A 782 -44.06 -11.30 -27.10
C GLY A 782 -44.24 -9.88 -26.52
N ARG A 783 -45.28 -9.16 -26.97
CA ARG A 783 -45.74 -7.86 -26.43
C ARG A 783 -47.16 -7.98 -25.87
N GLU A 784 -47.66 -6.86 -25.33
CA GLU A 784 -49.01 -6.62 -24.77
C GLU A 784 -49.19 -7.23 -23.36
N ALA A 785 -49.46 -6.51 -22.26
CA ALA A 785 -50.16 -5.24 -21.95
C ALA A 785 -51.69 -5.36 -21.80
N GLY A 786 -52.22 -5.14 -20.58
CA GLY A 786 -53.67 -5.00 -20.36
C GLY A 786 -54.17 -5.30 -18.93
N THR A 787 -54.52 -4.23 -18.19
CA THR A 787 -55.66 -4.13 -17.23
C THR A 787 -55.93 -5.17 -16.12
N LEU A 788 -55.76 -4.70 -14.87
CA LEU A 788 -56.57 -4.95 -13.66
C LEU A 788 -58.10 -4.84 -13.91
N PRO A 789 -59.02 -5.49 -13.13
CA PRO A 789 -59.39 -4.97 -11.78
C PRO A 789 -60.00 -5.96 -10.73
N GLY A 790 -60.11 -5.48 -9.47
CA GLY A 790 -60.99 -6.03 -8.40
C GLY A 790 -60.36 -7.12 -7.51
N ALA A 791 -60.28 -7.12 -6.16
CA ALA A 791 -60.83 -6.36 -5.02
C ALA A 791 -61.87 -7.11 -4.15
N LEU A 792 -61.78 -6.89 -2.81
CA LEU A 792 -62.65 -7.35 -1.70
C LEU A 792 -62.44 -8.78 -1.15
N GLY A 793 -62.47 -8.88 0.20
CA GLY A 793 -62.37 -10.11 1.00
C GLY A 793 -61.78 -9.83 2.39
N ARG A 794 -62.49 -10.13 3.49
CA ARG A 794 -62.09 -9.84 4.89
C ARG A 794 -62.29 -11.05 5.82
N ALA A 795 -61.56 -10.99 6.95
CA ALA A 795 -61.93 -11.44 8.31
C ALA A 795 -61.52 -12.84 8.81
N ASP A 796 -60.94 -12.82 10.02
CA ASP A 796 -61.10 -13.71 11.19
C ASP A 796 -60.86 -15.24 11.12
N ALA A 797 -60.61 -15.97 12.22
CA ALA A 797 -59.90 -15.67 13.50
C ALA A 797 -59.83 -16.95 14.40
N SER A 798 -58.83 -17.02 15.30
CA SER A 798 -58.78 -17.95 16.48
C SER A 798 -58.57 -19.45 16.14
N ARG A 799 -58.12 -20.40 17.00
CA ARG A 799 -57.72 -20.54 18.44
C ARG A 799 -56.39 -21.36 18.50
N ARG A 800 -55.49 -21.26 19.51
CA ARG A 800 -55.38 -22.06 20.78
C ARG A 800 -55.81 -23.54 20.64
N SER A 801 -55.12 -24.59 21.15
CA SER A 801 -54.22 -24.81 22.31
C SER A 801 -53.23 -25.99 22.01
N SER A 802 -52.03 -26.26 22.56
CA SER A 802 -51.39 -26.31 23.91
C SER A 802 -51.38 -27.71 24.61
N PHE A 803 -50.23 -28.09 25.21
CA PHE A 803 -49.95 -29.29 26.10
C PHE A 803 -49.89 -30.70 25.43
N LEU A 804 -49.12 -31.72 25.89
CA LEU A 804 -47.81 -31.81 26.60
C LEU A 804 -47.24 -33.27 26.55
N LEU A 805 -45.95 -33.45 26.88
CA LEU A 805 -45.28 -34.64 27.50
C LEU A 805 -45.18 -36.03 26.79
N ALA A 806 -43.94 -36.55 26.68
CA ALA A 806 -43.43 -37.81 27.33
C ALA A 806 -42.57 -38.80 26.49
N GLN A 807 -41.29 -38.92 26.88
CA GLN A 807 -40.42 -40.12 27.02
C GLN A 807 -40.20 -41.19 25.91
N ARG A 808 -38.89 -41.38 25.62
CA ARG A 808 -38.12 -42.64 25.42
C ARG A 808 -38.61 -43.75 24.45
N ALA A 809 -37.80 -44.00 23.42
CA ALA A 809 -37.39 -45.35 23.01
C ALA A 809 -36.03 -45.34 22.27
N SER A 810 -35.23 -46.39 22.42
CA SER A 810 -34.04 -46.70 21.59
C SER A 810 -33.84 -48.21 21.54
N PRO A 811 -33.41 -48.75 20.39
CA PRO A 811 -32.20 -49.57 20.29
C PRO A 811 -31.26 -49.02 19.19
N GLU A 812 -29.93 -49.15 19.22
CA GLU A 812 -29.09 -50.37 19.22
C GLU A 812 -29.31 -51.27 17.97
N LEU A 813 -28.30 -51.87 17.30
CA LEU A 813 -26.88 -52.08 17.67
C LEU A 813 -25.98 -52.44 16.43
N ARG A 814 -24.69 -52.02 16.49
CA ARG A 814 -23.41 -52.57 15.90
C ARG A 814 -22.71 -51.59 14.92
N ARG A 815 -21.43 -51.18 15.10
CA ARG A 815 -20.10 -51.88 15.24
C ARG A 815 -19.60 -52.48 13.91
N CYS A 816 -18.30 -52.49 13.56
CA CYS A 816 -17.02 -52.29 14.31
C CYS A 816 -16.13 -51.16 13.70
N GLU A 817 -15.10 -50.53 14.32
CA GLU A 817 -14.30 -50.68 15.57
C GLU A 817 -12.84 -51.20 15.38
N HIS A 818 -11.93 -50.85 16.33
CA HIS A 818 -10.49 -51.24 16.51
C HIS A 818 -9.40 -50.33 15.88
N HIS A 819 -8.20 -50.10 16.45
CA HIS A 819 -7.59 -50.14 17.82
C HIS A 819 -6.15 -49.52 17.70
N SER A 820 -5.33 -49.13 18.69
CA SER A 820 -5.30 -49.01 20.17
C SER A 820 -4.24 -47.91 20.51
N CYS A 821 -4.09 -47.26 21.68
CA CYS A 821 -4.05 -47.64 23.11
C CYS A 821 -2.79 -48.39 23.59
N ASP A 822 -2.05 -47.81 24.55
CA ASP A 822 -1.68 -48.48 25.82
C ASP A 822 -1.15 -47.48 26.89
N CYS A 823 -1.15 -47.90 28.17
CA CYS A 823 -1.01 -47.04 29.36
C CYS A 823 0.10 -47.51 30.33
N TRP A 824 0.64 -46.63 31.20
CA TRP A 824 1.39 -47.03 32.41
C TRP A 824 1.24 -46.06 33.61
N LEU A 825 1.21 -46.65 34.82
CA LEU A 825 1.22 -46.14 36.21
C LEU A 825 1.70 -47.35 37.07
N PRO A 826 2.23 -47.25 38.34
CA PRO A 826 1.44 -46.83 39.53
C PRO A 826 2.23 -46.34 40.80
N VAL A 827 1.53 -46.30 41.95
CA VAL A 827 1.98 -46.35 43.39
C VAL A 827 2.20 -45.00 44.14
N CYS A 828 1.90 -45.02 45.45
CA CYS A 828 1.71 -43.88 46.37
C CYS A 828 2.54 -44.02 47.68
N PHE A 829 2.60 -42.97 48.53
CA PHE A 829 2.39 -43.01 50.01
C PHE A 829 2.31 -41.54 50.56
N PRO A 830 1.69 -41.23 51.75
CA PRO A 830 1.28 -39.86 52.11
C PRO A 830 1.85 -39.28 53.45
N ALA A 831 1.67 -37.97 53.66
CA ALA A 831 1.80 -37.26 54.95
C ALA A 831 0.95 -35.97 54.97
N SER A 832 0.79 -35.28 56.13
CA SER A 832 -0.37 -34.42 56.41
C SER A 832 -0.13 -33.14 57.24
N VAL A 833 -0.75 -32.00 56.83
CA VAL A 833 -1.43 -30.97 57.68
C VAL A 833 -0.55 -30.10 58.64
N PRO A 834 -0.90 -28.85 59.07
CA PRO A 834 -1.88 -27.83 58.61
C PRO A 834 -1.22 -26.46 58.22
N ALA A 835 -2.05 -25.46 57.91
CA ALA A 835 -1.69 -24.03 57.89
C ALA A 835 -2.06 -23.31 59.23
N PRO A 836 -1.67 -22.04 59.42
CA PRO A 836 -2.46 -21.09 60.22
C PRO A 836 -2.84 -19.80 59.48
N ARG A 837 -3.94 -19.17 59.93
CA ARG A 837 -4.37 -17.80 59.60
C ARG A 837 -3.84 -16.83 60.67
N TYR A 838 -3.72 -15.53 60.37
CA TYR A 838 -4.56 -14.47 60.98
C TYR A 838 -4.37 -13.08 60.32
N VAL A 839 -5.11 -12.08 60.79
CA VAL A 839 -5.33 -10.76 60.13
C VAL A 839 -4.91 -9.58 61.07
N PRO A 840 -5.18 -8.27 60.85
CA PRO A 840 -4.12 -7.24 60.92
C PRO A 840 -4.27 -6.22 62.08
N ARG A 841 -3.35 -5.24 62.19
CA ARG A 841 -3.65 -3.94 62.83
C ARG A 841 -2.75 -2.76 62.38
N GLN A 842 -3.03 -1.58 62.93
CA GLN A 842 -2.71 -0.26 62.38
C GLN A 842 -1.60 0.49 63.13
N ALA A 843 -0.94 1.40 62.38
CA ALA A 843 -0.47 2.76 62.75
C ALA A 843 0.27 3.05 64.08
N LEU A 844 1.37 3.83 63.98
CA LEU A 844 1.73 4.95 64.87
C LEU A 844 2.88 5.79 64.26
N GLY A 845 3.00 7.07 64.66
CA GLY A 845 4.17 7.95 64.40
C GLY A 845 5.18 7.92 65.57
N PRO A 846 6.14 8.89 65.73
CA PRO A 846 6.17 10.25 65.16
C PRO A 846 7.56 10.71 64.61
N ALA A 847 7.77 12.03 64.49
CA ALA A 847 9.00 12.75 64.09
C ALA A 847 9.72 13.37 65.34
N PRO A 848 10.71 14.34 65.32
CA PRO A 848 11.26 15.13 64.19
C PRO A 848 12.77 15.57 64.24
N ARG A 849 13.17 16.41 63.25
CA ARG A 849 14.40 17.28 63.16
C ARG A 849 15.75 16.56 62.93
N SER A 850 16.73 17.14 62.24
CA SER A 850 17.03 18.56 61.94
C SER A 850 17.48 18.85 60.49
N ALA A 851 17.78 20.11 60.17
CA ALA A 851 18.24 20.66 58.87
C ALA A 851 19.40 21.68 59.16
N PRO A 852 20.12 22.33 58.19
CA PRO A 852 19.61 22.97 56.96
C PRO A 852 20.50 22.84 55.69
N GLY A 853 20.05 23.41 54.54
CA GLY A 853 20.96 23.77 53.44
C GLY A 853 20.38 23.93 52.03
N GLY A 854 20.13 25.18 51.60
CA GLY A 854 20.31 25.63 50.20
C GLY A 854 19.35 25.15 49.08
N ALA A 855 18.51 26.08 48.59
CA ALA A 855 18.01 26.09 47.20
C ALA A 855 18.37 27.46 46.58
N PRO A 856 18.43 27.57 45.23
CA PRO A 856 17.32 28.27 44.56
C PRO A 856 16.95 27.71 43.17
N ALA A 857 15.86 28.26 42.61
CA ALA A 857 15.37 28.04 41.24
C ALA A 857 15.15 29.44 40.54
N PRO A 858 14.56 29.60 39.33
CA PRO A 858 15.24 30.34 38.25
C PRO A 858 14.54 31.61 37.71
N CYS A 859 15.31 32.39 36.92
CA CYS A 859 14.94 33.57 36.09
C CYS A 859 16.03 33.70 34.97
N CYS A 860 15.89 34.33 33.80
CA CYS A 860 14.81 35.04 33.06
C CYS A 860 14.93 34.62 31.56
N ALA A 861 13.94 34.68 30.66
CA ALA A 861 12.93 35.68 30.28
C ALA A 861 13.41 36.81 29.34
N ALA A 862 12.79 36.92 28.16
CA ALA A 862 12.93 37.99 27.15
C ALA A 862 11.63 38.10 26.31
N SER A 863 11.34 39.26 25.71
CA SER A 863 10.01 39.59 25.13
C SER A 863 10.08 40.40 23.82
N PRO A 864 9.02 40.40 22.99
CA PRO A 864 8.69 41.46 22.04
C PRO A 864 7.57 42.42 22.56
N PRO A 865 7.32 43.59 21.91
CA PRO A 865 6.59 44.71 22.52
C PRO A 865 5.06 44.78 22.27
N THR A 866 4.40 45.69 22.98
CA THR A 866 2.96 46.02 22.89
C THR A 866 2.69 47.26 22.02
N PRO A 867 1.41 47.64 21.81
CA PRO A 867 0.90 48.77 22.61
C PRO A 867 -0.58 48.67 23.09
N ALA A 868 -0.83 49.27 24.27
CA ALA A 868 -2.00 50.07 24.73
C ALA A 868 -3.46 49.72 24.31
N THR A 869 -4.51 49.78 25.16
CA THR A 869 -4.65 50.14 26.60
C THR A 869 -6.08 49.82 27.15
N ARG A 870 -6.22 49.71 28.49
CA ARG A 870 -7.46 49.79 29.34
C ARG A 870 -8.50 48.64 29.24
N SER A 871 -9.28 48.30 30.29
CA SER A 871 -9.13 48.42 31.77
C SER A 871 -10.31 47.76 32.54
N ARG A 872 -10.05 47.15 33.73
CA ARG A 872 -10.99 46.55 34.72
C ARG A 872 -11.68 45.24 34.26
N ALA A 873 -11.84 44.14 35.02
CA ALA A 873 -12.14 43.88 36.45
C ALA A 873 -13.62 44.15 36.83
N THR A 874 -14.39 43.32 37.55
CA THR A 874 -14.24 42.02 38.28
C THR A 874 -15.46 41.12 37.93
N GLY A 875 -15.65 39.84 38.31
CA GLY A 875 -14.96 38.91 39.21
C GLY A 875 -15.90 38.33 40.29
N SER A 876 -16.66 37.26 39.98
CA SER A 876 -17.37 36.40 40.97
C SER A 876 -17.91 35.09 40.34
N SER A 877 -18.14 34.09 41.20
CA SER A 877 -18.76 32.76 40.92
C SER A 877 -19.87 32.51 41.99
N PRO A 878 -20.61 31.37 42.08
CA PRO A 878 -20.62 30.16 41.23
C PRO A 878 -22.02 29.53 40.92
N SER A 879 -21.99 28.43 40.15
CA SER A 879 -22.83 27.21 40.29
C SER A 879 -24.31 27.12 39.81
N SER A 880 -24.64 25.87 39.42
CA SER A 880 -25.97 25.23 39.33
C SER A 880 -26.89 25.45 38.10
N ALA A 881 -27.48 24.33 37.68
CA ALA A 881 -28.63 24.15 36.78
C ALA A 881 -29.73 23.39 37.60
N PRO A 882 -30.94 22.98 37.10
CA PRO A 882 -31.38 22.92 35.70
C PRO A 882 -32.89 23.24 35.39
N ALA A 883 -33.25 23.09 34.10
CA ALA A 883 -34.53 22.59 33.54
C ALA A 883 -35.83 23.47 33.41
N ALA A 884 -36.60 23.09 32.36
CA ALA A 884 -38.08 23.16 32.19
C ALA A 884 -38.84 24.46 31.77
N SER A 885 -38.97 24.66 30.44
CA SER A 885 -40.22 24.92 29.65
C SER A 885 -41.35 25.89 30.11
N ARG A 886 -41.79 26.81 29.21
CA ARG A 886 -43.23 27.05 28.85
C ARG A 886 -43.53 28.08 27.69
N THR A 887 -44.48 27.71 26.81
CA THR A 887 -45.49 28.51 26.03
C THR A 887 -45.19 29.80 25.22
N LEU A 888 -45.43 29.71 23.88
CA LEU A 888 -46.29 30.52 22.93
C LEU A 888 -46.79 31.97 23.30
N PRO A 889 -47.05 32.91 22.33
CA PRO A 889 -47.88 32.71 21.10
C PRO A 889 -47.55 33.53 19.80
N ARG A 890 -48.47 33.52 18.79
CA ARG A 890 -48.42 34.12 17.41
C ARG A 890 -48.95 35.58 17.30
N PRO A 891 -48.64 36.35 16.22
CA PRO A 891 -49.54 36.57 15.04
C PRO A 891 -48.84 36.33 13.65
N LYS A 892 -49.48 36.01 12.50
CA LYS A 892 -50.32 36.80 11.52
C LYS A 892 -49.60 38.01 10.88
N SER A 893 -49.70 38.34 9.57
CA SER A 893 -50.48 37.82 8.40
C SER A 893 -49.91 38.30 7.03
N ALA A 894 -50.39 37.73 5.90
CA ALA A 894 -50.04 38.12 4.50
C ALA A 894 -51.02 39.17 3.88
N PRO A 895 -50.82 39.63 2.63
CA PRO A 895 -51.62 39.07 1.50
C PRO A 895 -50.91 38.98 0.11
N GLN A 896 -51.64 38.50 -0.90
CA GLN A 896 -51.23 38.30 -2.32
C GLN A 896 -51.87 39.34 -3.28
N TRP A 897 -51.43 39.42 -4.57
CA TRP A 897 -52.23 39.06 -5.78
C TRP A 897 -51.76 39.71 -7.12
N ARG A 898 -51.87 38.93 -8.23
CA ARG A 898 -51.99 39.32 -9.68
C ARG A 898 -50.81 40.07 -10.36
N ALA A 899 -50.69 40.15 -11.70
CA ALA A 899 -50.98 39.20 -12.81
C ALA A 899 -50.55 39.81 -14.18
N ARG A 900 -50.41 38.98 -15.23
CA ARG A 900 -50.15 39.32 -16.67
C ARG A 900 -48.72 39.83 -16.96
N ARG A 901 -48.16 39.80 -18.18
CA ARG A 901 -48.18 39.00 -19.44
C ARG A 901 -47.75 39.97 -20.57
N SER A 902 -46.94 39.50 -21.54
CA SER A 902 -46.62 40.11 -22.86
C SER A 902 -45.92 41.49 -22.87
N SER A 903 -45.09 41.87 -23.87
CA SER A 903 -44.35 41.09 -24.91
C SER A 903 -43.36 41.99 -25.69
N THR A 904 -42.59 41.38 -26.60
CA THR A 904 -42.09 41.94 -27.89
C THR A 904 -40.98 43.03 -27.93
N TRP A 905 -39.79 42.58 -28.36
CA TRP A 905 -38.97 43.11 -29.48
C TRP A 905 -38.75 44.62 -29.70
N MET A 906 -37.46 45.03 -29.79
CA MET A 906 -36.96 45.82 -30.94
C MET A 906 -35.43 45.73 -31.13
N ARG A 907 -34.95 45.95 -32.36
CA ARG A 907 -33.53 46.06 -32.76
C ARG A 907 -33.18 47.53 -33.05
N ILE A 908 -31.98 48.03 -32.70
CA ILE A 908 -31.25 49.08 -33.43
C ILE A 908 -29.72 48.79 -33.40
N SER A 909 -29.00 49.27 -34.42
CA SER A 909 -27.53 49.23 -34.65
C SER A 909 -27.19 50.33 -35.69
N PRO A 910 -25.92 50.67 -36.04
CA PRO A 910 -24.61 50.54 -35.37
C PRO A 910 -23.81 51.89 -35.43
N ARG A 911 -22.45 51.85 -35.54
CA ARG A 911 -21.45 52.96 -35.77
C ARG A 911 -20.97 53.69 -34.49
N THR A 912 -19.75 54.27 -34.37
CA THR A 912 -18.63 54.50 -35.34
C THR A 912 -17.24 54.49 -34.65
N SER A 913 -16.15 54.40 -35.43
CA SER A 913 -14.70 54.54 -35.04
C SER A 913 -14.21 56.02 -35.16
N PRO A 914 -12.90 56.44 -35.16
CA PRO A 914 -11.60 55.73 -35.06
C PRO A 914 -10.46 56.45 -34.24
N ALA A 915 -9.18 56.03 -34.47
CA ALA A 915 -7.88 56.67 -34.15
C ALA A 915 -7.31 56.50 -32.71
N ALA A 916 -5.99 56.51 -32.45
CA ALA A 916 -4.79 56.81 -33.28
C ALA A 916 -3.58 55.83 -33.04
N GLN A 917 -2.42 56.08 -33.67
CA GLN A 917 -1.21 55.21 -33.67
C GLN A 917 0.04 55.85 -32.97
N PRO A 918 1.34 55.54 -33.29
CA PRO A 918 2.25 54.69 -32.49
C PRO A 918 3.58 55.42 -32.09
N PRO A 919 4.70 54.75 -31.66
CA PRO A 919 5.66 54.16 -32.62
C PRO A 919 6.57 52.96 -32.18
N ARG A 920 6.79 52.05 -33.15
CA ARG A 920 7.93 51.13 -33.42
C ARG A 920 9.24 51.19 -32.58
N ARG A 921 9.82 50.00 -32.24
CA ARG A 921 11.15 49.41 -32.66
C ARG A 921 11.62 48.27 -31.70
N ARG A 922 12.54 47.33 -32.00
CA ARG A 922 12.92 46.58 -33.23
C ARG A 922 14.01 45.48 -32.95
N ARG A 923 13.74 44.19 -33.27
CA ARG A 923 14.66 43.05 -33.60
C ARG A 923 15.78 42.59 -32.62
N GLY A 924 15.96 41.26 -32.55
CA GLY A 924 17.13 40.51 -32.04
C GLY A 924 16.69 39.23 -31.29
N ALA A 925 16.89 37.96 -31.67
CA ALA A 925 17.63 37.23 -32.72
C ALA A 925 18.88 36.45 -32.25
N ALA A 926 18.74 35.12 -32.19
CA ALA A 926 19.76 34.07 -32.02
C ALA A 926 20.51 33.99 -30.67
N GLY A 927 20.86 32.74 -30.30
CA GLY A 927 21.41 32.30 -29.03
C GLY A 927 21.12 30.81 -28.89
#